data_AF-R2QPN3-F1
#
_entry.id   AF-R2QPN3-F1
#
_cell.length_a   1.000
_cell.length_b   1.000
_cell.length_c   1.000
_cell.angle_alpha   90.00
_cell.angle_beta   90.00
_cell.angle_gamma   90.00
#
_symmetry.space_group_name_H-M   'P 1'
#
loop_
_entity.id
_entity.type
_entity.pdbx_description
1 polymer ?
#
loop_
_entity_poly.entity_id
_entity_poly.type
_entity_poly.pdbx_seq_one_letter_code
_entity_poly.pdbx_strand_id
1 'polypeptide(L)'
;MKKKKYSFLIATVLLSSLVIFVALNIETKVVLKAEEQPRGINNQTRAETEPPEITDQTILSKYDLLNKGKWQGFVNTVFSSKWIVSTDWNGVNNNAIVSGIATATVKPSSLRLERISTQYNIQKAHVRSTFPTIPGHYYQLSTEMQGERASKSTYALNWVSNTDVDNPVSVFPTYKDIKDRSNNIIEVRHIVKATTKEMAVTFTVDQETINNAVNYRKLSVVDLSQGIPESNEGLEDLFTDKTHTELKLSATQAKIDKVKKSIETILNATTKKELSTELAKAQALLDKITMSLTIPTELVNDPKNELSHTIKGKTYPNSFIHFSGSSAFPVGTLSSEVADDSKKYQIRADGEGNFSYSLPEGTYFKWNEKVTVTSMLRGKTTSQTRQVKDDVPPEKPKLNTIKDQAGTISGAAETGTTVTMYDKSDDTVFLTGTVGTDGQFSLVIPEVKKPLVPYKTYYVTATDAAGNISVASDDQVVADTTAPKAEAVKQALTLGEKLPAIDKMLTNITDNAGTADLTIKLTKTPDLSKTGYKTAEITLTDKAKNSLVVVVPITVKDKLTAMDSNNLLKADDFSALTIDLPETAAEQKAFILKHGAVEAWDLGKGELINDKLVYNQGSLKKEPGVYSITVKIGSLTRVFKVTLLEGSLAFDQTMDTLTFGTQTIASKEQFVPSEKKLSLSINDTRFKLNKWRLLAKVAHPLKTKDGLTSASRLIYRSYEAGKVVDKKLNELNTPMYEPSKLNNGLIQVDFTKEKGKEVMLNVIPGSVQSGKEYSTQIVWTLENAP
;
A
#
# COMPACT_ATOMS: atom_id res chain seq x y z
N MET A 1 -36.27 11.58 -38.08
CA MET A 1 -36.11 12.78 -38.94
C MET A 1 -34.65 13.24 -38.82
N LYS A 2 -33.85 13.63 -39.81
CA LYS A 2 -33.85 13.60 -41.31
C LYS A 2 -32.44 13.06 -41.71
N LYS A 3 -32.27 12.07 -42.61
CA LYS A 3 -31.88 12.19 -44.06
C LYS A 3 -30.82 13.28 -44.34
N LYS A 4 -29.73 13.08 -45.10
CA LYS A 4 -29.41 12.19 -46.28
C LYS A 4 -28.02 11.50 -46.08
N LYS A 5 -27.64 10.33 -46.64
CA LYS A 5 -27.54 9.81 -48.05
C LYS A 5 -26.55 10.60 -48.94
N TYR A 6 -25.65 10.00 -49.74
CA TYR A 6 -25.58 8.67 -50.41
C TYR A 6 -24.25 7.91 -50.04
N SER A 7 -23.98 6.60 -50.21
CA SER A 7 -24.33 5.52 -51.19
C SER A 7 -23.55 5.65 -52.52
N PHE A 8 -22.67 4.75 -52.99
CA PHE A 8 -22.77 3.30 -53.36
C PHE A 8 -21.32 2.76 -53.65
N LEU A 9 -20.89 1.47 -53.73
CA LEU A 9 -21.44 0.12 -53.43
C LEU A 9 -20.31 -0.98 -53.42
N ILE A 10 -20.50 -2.07 -52.67
CA ILE A 10 -19.92 -3.46 -52.68
C ILE A 10 -18.62 -3.81 -53.47
N ALA A 11 -17.66 -4.39 -52.73
CA ALA A 11 -17.01 -5.70 -53.02
C ALA A 11 -16.50 -6.31 -51.68
N THR A 12 -16.42 -7.64 -51.52
CA THR A 12 -16.22 -8.26 -50.18
C THR A 12 -15.42 -9.57 -50.22
N VAL A 13 -14.59 -9.79 -49.18
CA VAL A 13 -13.90 -11.03 -48.74
C VAL A 13 -12.96 -11.73 -49.74
N LEU A 14 -11.64 -11.69 -49.47
CA LEU A 14 -10.91 -12.91 -49.05
C LEU A 14 -9.52 -12.63 -48.46
N LEU A 15 -9.05 -13.63 -47.72
CA LEU A 15 -7.93 -13.61 -46.78
C LEU A 15 -6.65 -14.13 -47.43
N SER A 16 -5.55 -13.38 -47.37
CA SER A 16 -4.20 -13.95 -47.52
C SER A 16 -3.12 -13.06 -46.89
N SER A 17 -2.27 -13.70 -46.08
CA SER A 17 -1.04 -13.17 -45.49
C SER A 17 -0.19 -12.35 -46.48
N LEU A 18 0.09 -11.07 -46.16
CA LEU A 18 1.07 -10.27 -46.89
C LEU A 18 2.39 -10.22 -46.10
N VAL A 19 3.42 -10.86 -46.65
CA VAL A 19 4.80 -10.70 -46.18
C VAL A 19 5.24 -9.27 -46.49
N ILE A 20 5.46 -8.45 -45.46
CA ILE A 20 6.07 -7.14 -45.64
C ILE A 20 7.56 -7.35 -45.89
N PHE A 21 7.92 -7.42 -47.17
CA PHE A 21 9.28 -7.16 -47.62
C PHE A 21 9.64 -5.72 -47.23
N VAL A 22 10.39 -5.56 -46.14
CA VAL A 22 11.06 -4.28 -45.84
C VAL A 22 12.12 -4.10 -46.92
N ALA A 23 11.88 -3.16 -47.83
CA ALA A 23 12.87 -2.78 -48.82
C ALA A 23 14.12 -2.27 -48.09
N LEU A 24 15.29 -2.82 -48.41
CA LEU A 24 16.54 -2.23 -47.97
C LEU A 24 16.73 -0.91 -48.75
N ASN A 25 16.33 0.20 -48.13
CA ASN A 25 16.92 1.49 -48.43
C ASN A 25 18.42 1.39 -48.11
N ILE A 26 19.23 1.17 -49.14
CA ILE A 26 20.70 1.27 -49.04
C ILE A 26 21.04 2.76 -48.99
N GLU A 27 20.78 3.39 -47.85
CA GLU A 27 21.23 4.74 -47.59
C GLU A 27 22.76 4.78 -47.53
N THR A 28 23.33 5.75 -48.23
CA THR A 28 24.76 5.80 -48.51
C THR A 28 25.57 6.03 -47.23
N LYS A 29 26.42 5.05 -46.88
CA LYS A 29 27.42 5.13 -45.79
C LYS A 29 28.08 6.52 -45.71
N VAL A 30 27.69 7.34 -44.73
CA VAL A 30 28.49 8.50 -44.30
C VAL A 30 29.54 8.02 -43.28
N VAL A 31 30.43 7.15 -43.75
CA VAL A 31 31.70 6.88 -43.06
C VAL A 31 32.64 8.05 -43.34
N LEU A 32 33.37 8.51 -42.33
CA LEU A 32 34.39 9.56 -42.45
C LEU A 32 35.62 9.06 -43.22
N LYS A 33 35.47 8.91 -44.54
CA LYS A 33 36.59 8.73 -45.47
C LYS A 33 37.63 9.83 -45.29
N ALA A 34 38.89 9.53 -45.65
CA ALA A 34 39.82 10.57 -46.04
C ALA A 34 39.34 11.26 -47.33
N GLU A 35 39.77 12.50 -47.56
CA GLU A 35 39.52 13.21 -48.82
C GLU A 35 40.11 12.41 -50.00
N GLU A 36 39.36 12.22 -51.08
CA GLU A 36 39.72 11.30 -52.18
C GLU A 36 40.83 11.86 -53.09
N GLN A 37 42.03 11.94 -52.53
CA GLN A 37 43.27 12.03 -53.30
C GLN A 37 43.57 10.65 -53.90
N PRO A 38 43.46 10.43 -55.22
CA PRO A 38 43.79 9.14 -55.83
C PRO A 38 45.26 8.78 -55.55
N ARG A 39 45.58 7.48 -55.42
CA ARG A 39 46.97 7.02 -55.22
C ARG A 39 47.87 7.53 -56.36
N GLY A 40 48.59 8.62 -56.12
CA GLY A 40 49.71 9.09 -56.96
C GLY A 40 50.96 8.19 -56.85
N ILE A 41 50.77 6.92 -56.49
CA ILE A 41 51.79 5.96 -56.08
C ILE A 41 51.60 4.70 -56.91
N ASN A 42 52.48 4.49 -57.90
CA ASN A 42 52.37 3.48 -58.95
C ASN A 42 52.79 2.06 -58.49
N ASN A 43 52.39 1.66 -57.28
CA ASN A 43 52.89 0.47 -56.58
C ASN A 43 52.35 -0.88 -57.11
N GLN A 44 51.46 -0.90 -58.10
CA GLN A 44 51.03 -2.16 -58.73
C GLN A 44 51.82 -2.54 -59.99
N THR A 45 52.67 -1.65 -60.52
CA THR A 45 53.43 -1.92 -61.76
C THR A 45 54.85 -1.36 -61.81
N ARG A 46 55.37 -0.85 -60.68
CA ARG A 46 56.83 -0.73 -60.54
C ARG A 46 57.41 -2.15 -60.38
N ALA A 47 57.84 -2.74 -61.49
CA ALA A 47 58.74 -3.89 -61.49
C ALA A 47 59.93 -3.57 -60.57
N GLU A 48 60.57 -4.60 -59.97
CA GLU A 48 61.63 -4.44 -58.97
C GLU A 48 62.89 -3.78 -59.55
N THR A 49 62.83 -2.45 -59.74
CA THR A 49 63.99 -1.62 -60.03
C THR A 49 64.90 -1.69 -58.83
N GLU A 50 66.13 -2.12 -59.06
CA GLU A 50 67.21 -2.13 -58.09
C GLU A 50 67.21 -0.83 -57.25
N PRO A 51 67.18 -0.92 -55.91
CA PRO A 51 67.07 0.25 -55.06
C PRO A 51 68.30 1.15 -55.25
N PRO A 52 68.14 2.49 -55.21
CA PRO A 52 69.25 3.41 -55.46
C PRO A 52 70.29 3.32 -54.35
N GLU A 53 71.56 3.45 -54.74
CA GLU A 53 72.70 3.36 -53.82
C GLU A 53 72.65 4.39 -52.69
N ILE A 54 72.95 3.94 -51.47
CA ILE A 54 73.18 4.80 -50.32
C ILE A 54 74.63 5.27 -50.33
N THR A 55 74.85 6.57 -50.47
CA THR A 55 76.18 7.20 -50.45
C THR A 55 76.54 7.80 -49.09
N ASP A 56 75.55 8.02 -48.20
CA ASP A 56 75.75 8.58 -46.88
C ASP A 56 76.51 7.61 -45.95
N GLN A 57 77.75 7.97 -45.63
CA GLN A 57 78.62 7.16 -44.79
C GLN A 57 78.09 6.97 -43.36
N THR A 58 77.29 7.90 -42.83
CA THR A 58 76.71 7.79 -41.49
C THR A 58 75.62 6.72 -41.44
N ILE A 59 74.84 6.58 -42.52
CA ILE A 59 73.87 5.50 -42.68
C ILE A 59 74.62 4.18 -42.92
N LEU A 60 75.57 4.15 -43.86
CA LEU A 60 76.35 2.96 -44.18
C LEU A 60 77.02 2.37 -42.92
N SER A 61 77.81 3.15 -42.19
CA SER A 61 78.51 2.66 -41.00
C SER A 61 77.61 2.35 -39.80
N LYS A 62 76.39 2.93 -39.73
CA LYS A 62 75.41 2.62 -38.67
C LYS A 62 74.72 1.26 -38.88
N TYR A 63 74.42 0.91 -40.12
CA TYR A 63 73.67 -0.31 -40.49
C TYR A 63 74.55 -1.43 -41.07
N ASP A 64 75.87 -1.21 -41.16
CA ASP A 64 76.84 -2.17 -41.66
C ASP A 64 76.81 -3.51 -40.89
N LEU A 65 76.45 -4.57 -41.62
CA LEU A 65 76.36 -5.95 -41.16
C LEU A 65 77.74 -6.55 -40.87
N LEU A 66 78.81 -6.08 -41.51
CA LEU A 66 80.17 -6.61 -41.33
C LEU A 66 80.75 -6.31 -39.94
N ASN A 67 80.27 -5.25 -39.27
CA ASN A 67 80.55 -4.95 -37.87
C ASN A 67 80.09 -6.06 -36.89
N LYS A 68 79.24 -6.99 -37.34
CA LYS A 68 78.78 -8.17 -36.59
C LYS A 68 79.05 -9.49 -37.32
N GLY A 69 79.74 -9.45 -38.46
CA GLY A 69 80.04 -10.63 -39.27
C GLY A 69 81.08 -11.55 -38.62
N LYS A 70 81.08 -12.82 -39.01
CA LYS A 70 82.15 -13.77 -38.63
C LYS A 70 83.31 -13.60 -39.60
N TRP A 71 84.53 -13.41 -39.10
CA TRP A 71 85.71 -13.19 -39.92
C TRP A 71 86.60 -14.43 -39.93
N GLN A 72 87.05 -14.84 -41.12
CA GLN A 72 87.82 -16.05 -41.34
C GLN A 72 89.00 -15.76 -42.27
N GLY A 73 90.19 -16.27 -41.93
CA GLY A 73 91.41 -16.17 -42.72
C GLY A 73 91.70 -17.49 -43.40
N PHE A 74 91.88 -17.48 -44.72
CA PHE A 74 92.19 -18.65 -45.53
C PHE A 74 93.54 -18.51 -46.22
N VAL A 75 94.21 -19.64 -46.44
CA VAL A 75 95.42 -19.73 -47.28
C VAL A 75 95.31 -20.78 -48.37
N ASN A 76 96.10 -20.61 -49.42
CA ASN A 76 96.20 -21.50 -50.56
C ASN A 76 97.68 -21.84 -50.85
N THR A 77 97.99 -23.11 -51.14
CA THR A 77 99.38 -23.62 -51.20
C THR A 77 99.86 -23.87 -52.62
N VAL A 78 101.19 -23.85 -52.83
CA VAL A 78 101.80 -24.24 -54.13
C VAL A 78 101.47 -25.68 -54.54
N PHE A 79 101.07 -26.53 -53.58
CA PHE A 79 100.76 -27.95 -53.78
C PHE A 79 99.26 -28.25 -53.94
N SER A 80 98.37 -27.27 -53.74
CA SER A 80 96.91 -27.47 -53.80
C SER A 80 96.18 -26.17 -54.06
N SER A 81 95.29 -26.15 -55.06
CA SER A 81 94.41 -25.03 -55.39
C SER A 81 93.21 -24.86 -54.44
N LYS A 82 93.09 -25.71 -53.40
CA LYS A 82 92.06 -25.56 -52.36
C LYS A 82 92.45 -24.47 -51.35
N TRP A 83 91.43 -23.79 -50.82
CA TRP A 83 91.58 -22.90 -49.67
C TRP A 83 91.47 -23.69 -48.37
N ILE A 84 92.28 -23.34 -47.38
CA ILE A 84 92.33 -23.96 -46.05
C ILE A 84 92.11 -22.86 -45.01
N VAL A 85 91.20 -23.07 -44.06
CA VAL A 85 91.00 -22.16 -42.92
C VAL A 85 92.28 -22.12 -42.08
N SER A 86 92.81 -20.93 -41.84
CA SER A 86 93.99 -20.68 -41.01
C SER A 86 93.64 -20.10 -39.65
N THR A 87 92.63 -19.24 -39.57
CA THR A 87 92.23 -18.50 -38.36
C THR A 87 90.78 -18.03 -38.45
N ASP A 88 90.03 -18.04 -37.35
CA ASP A 88 88.68 -17.46 -37.24
C ASP A 88 88.66 -16.42 -36.12
N TRP A 89 87.96 -15.30 -36.29
CA TRP A 89 87.82 -14.24 -35.28
C TRP A 89 86.53 -13.41 -35.41
N ASN A 90 86.28 -12.57 -34.40
CA ASN A 90 85.04 -11.79 -34.22
C ASN A 90 85.10 -10.35 -34.77
N GLY A 91 86.02 -10.04 -35.69
CA GLY A 91 86.10 -8.77 -36.42
C GLY A 91 86.49 -7.48 -35.65
N VAL A 92 86.14 -7.34 -34.37
CA VAL A 92 86.23 -6.04 -33.67
C VAL A 92 87.68 -5.66 -33.33
N ASN A 93 88.21 -4.63 -34.02
CA ASN A 93 89.50 -3.96 -33.74
C ASN A 93 90.74 -4.88 -33.67
N ASN A 94 90.70 -6.03 -34.36
CA ASN A 94 91.71 -7.07 -34.25
C ASN A 94 92.71 -7.07 -35.41
N ASN A 95 93.99 -7.27 -35.08
CA ASN A 95 95.05 -7.67 -36.02
C ASN A 95 95.16 -9.20 -36.04
N ALA A 96 94.41 -9.86 -36.93
CA ALA A 96 94.52 -11.29 -37.11
C ALA A 96 95.73 -11.65 -37.98
N ILE A 97 96.51 -12.64 -37.57
CA ILE A 97 97.56 -13.23 -38.42
C ILE A 97 96.92 -14.33 -39.27
N VAL A 98 97.14 -14.25 -40.59
CA VAL A 98 96.75 -15.28 -41.56
C VAL A 98 98.03 -16.05 -41.93
N SER A 99 98.19 -17.23 -41.34
CA SER A 99 99.30 -18.19 -41.56
C SER A 99 100.74 -17.64 -41.45
N GLY A 100 100.99 -16.61 -40.63
CA GLY A 100 102.33 -15.97 -40.53
C GLY A 100 102.80 -15.28 -41.82
N ILE A 101 101.86 -15.01 -42.73
CA ILE A 101 102.12 -14.72 -44.14
C ILE A 101 101.46 -13.40 -44.54
N ALA A 102 100.21 -13.21 -44.11
CA ALA A 102 99.51 -11.95 -44.21
C ALA A 102 98.94 -11.53 -42.85
N THR A 103 98.69 -10.24 -42.69
CA THR A 103 98.03 -9.65 -41.52
C THR A 103 96.74 -8.97 -41.96
N ALA A 104 95.67 -9.25 -41.23
CA ALA A 104 94.33 -8.69 -41.45
C ALA A 104 93.96 -7.80 -40.27
N THR A 105 94.05 -6.48 -40.45
CA THR A 105 93.58 -5.49 -39.49
C THR A 105 92.12 -5.16 -39.80
N VAL A 106 91.19 -5.66 -39.00
CA VAL A 106 89.76 -5.35 -39.12
C VAL A 106 89.39 -4.28 -38.09
N LYS A 107 88.69 -3.24 -38.54
CA LYS A 107 88.18 -2.11 -37.75
C LYS A 107 86.75 -1.78 -38.21
N PRO A 108 85.96 -1.04 -37.41
CA PRO A 108 84.67 -0.52 -37.87
C PRO A 108 84.80 0.18 -39.22
N SER A 109 83.99 -0.28 -40.18
CA SER A 109 84.02 0.12 -41.59
C SER A 109 85.40 0.24 -42.27
N SER A 110 86.37 -0.58 -41.89
CA SER A 110 87.63 -0.71 -42.64
C SER A 110 88.38 -2.03 -42.43
N LEU A 111 89.00 -2.52 -43.50
CA LEU A 111 89.94 -3.66 -43.48
C LEU A 111 91.25 -3.23 -44.12
N ARG A 112 92.38 -3.60 -43.51
CA ARG A 112 93.70 -3.57 -44.15
C ARG A 112 94.25 -4.98 -44.22
N LEU A 113 94.70 -5.40 -45.40
CA LEU A 113 95.28 -6.71 -45.66
C LEU A 113 96.71 -6.52 -46.22
N GLU A 114 97.72 -6.98 -45.50
CA GLU A 114 99.15 -6.77 -45.81
C GLU A 114 99.93 -8.08 -45.85
N ARG A 115 100.88 -8.20 -46.80
CA ARG A 115 101.81 -9.32 -46.94
C ARG A 115 103.12 -9.03 -46.19
N ILE A 116 103.47 -9.89 -45.22
CA ILE A 116 104.58 -9.65 -44.27
C ILE A 116 105.75 -10.67 -44.37
N SER A 117 105.78 -11.56 -45.36
CA SER A 117 106.75 -12.66 -45.46
C SER A 117 106.83 -13.21 -46.90
N THR A 118 107.68 -14.22 -47.14
CA THR A 118 107.82 -14.96 -48.42
C THR A 118 108.05 -16.46 -48.23
N GLN A 119 107.38 -17.10 -47.26
CA GLN A 119 107.37 -18.56 -47.15
C GLN A 119 106.97 -19.23 -48.50
N TYR A 120 107.84 -20.10 -49.01
CA TYR A 120 107.75 -20.64 -50.37
C TYR A 120 106.50 -21.47 -50.67
N ASN A 121 105.85 -22.06 -49.66
CA ASN A 121 104.81 -23.08 -49.87
C ASN A 121 103.37 -22.52 -49.97
N ILE A 122 103.15 -21.23 -49.76
CA ILE A 122 101.81 -20.59 -49.75
C ILE A 122 101.76 -19.43 -50.73
N GLN A 123 100.86 -19.54 -51.72
CA GLN A 123 100.68 -18.56 -52.79
C GLN A 123 99.79 -17.40 -52.38
N LYS A 124 98.62 -17.67 -51.81
CA LYS A 124 97.59 -16.64 -51.61
C LYS A 124 97.01 -16.69 -50.22
N ALA A 125 96.68 -15.52 -49.69
CA ALA A 125 95.95 -15.35 -48.44
C ALA A 125 94.69 -14.52 -48.71
N HIS A 126 93.56 -14.96 -48.16
CA HIS A 126 92.33 -14.17 -48.21
C HIS A 126 91.63 -14.11 -46.85
N VAL A 127 90.80 -13.10 -46.70
CA VAL A 127 89.94 -12.86 -45.55
C VAL A 127 88.49 -12.91 -46.03
N ARG A 128 87.65 -13.75 -45.42
CA ARG A 128 86.22 -13.88 -45.70
C ARG A 128 85.44 -13.33 -44.50
N SER A 129 84.40 -12.53 -44.72
CA SER A 129 83.43 -12.16 -43.70
C SER A 129 82.05 -12.64 -44.11
N THR A 130 81.38 -13.45 -43.27
CA THR A 130 80.00 -13.91 -43.51
C THR A 130 78.99 -13.08 -42.72
N PHE A 131 77.82 -12.86 -43.31
CA PHE A 131 76.71 -12.12 -42.71
C PHE A 131 75.35 -12.69 -43.15
N PRO A 132 74.34 -12.67 -42.27
CA PRO A 132 73.00 -13.17 -42.59
C PRO A 132 72.30 -12.26 -43.60
N THR A 133 71.48 -12.87 -44.45
CA THR A 133 70.67 -12.19 -45.46
C THR A 133 69.26 -12.77 -45.50
N ILE A 134 68.32 -12.04 -46.10
CA ILE A 134 66.94 -12.47 -46.30
C ILE A 134 66.75 -12.72 -47.81
N PRO A 135 66.35 -13.94 -48.24
CA PRO A 135 66.03 -14.20 -49.64
C PRO A 135 64.97 -13.22 -50.16
N GLY A 136 65.29 -12.51 -51.23
CA GLY A 136 64.49 -11.44 -51.82
C GLY A 136 64.94 -10.01 -51.47
N HIS A 137 65.74 -9.81 -50.41
CA HIS A 137 66.27 -8.48 -50.06
C HIS A 137 67.45 -8.09 -50.95
N TYR A 138 67.61 -6.79 -51.17
CA TYR A 138 68.76 -6.20 -51.85
C TYR A 138 69.80 -5.76 -50.83
N TYR A 139 71.06 -6.16 -51.03
CA TYR A 139 72.20 -5.77 -50.23
C TYR A 139 73.13 -4.89 -51.05
N GLN A 140 73.75 -3.89 -50.40
CA GLN A 140 74.76 -3.03 -51.01
C GLN A 140 76.10 -3.21 -50.30
N LEU A 141 77.13 -3.57 -51.06
CA LEU A 141 78.53 -3.47 -50.64
C LEU A 141 79.02 -2.06 -51.01
N SER A 142 79.79 -1.43 -50.11
CA SER A 142 80.47 -0.18 -50.41
C SER A 142 81.84 -0.14 -49.76
N THR A 143 82.87 0.23 -50.51
CA THR A 143 84.24 0.41 -49.99
C THR A 143 85.11 1.22 -50.97
N GLU A 144 86.09 1.93 -50.42
CA GLU A 144 87.21 2.53 -51.15
C GLU A 144 88.41 1.57 -51.12
N MET A 145 88.78 1.01 -52.27
CA MET A 145 89.91 0.11 -52.43
C MET A 145 91.17 0.91 -52.81
N GLN A 146 92.29 0.68 -52.10
CA GLN A 146 93.54 1.38 -52.38
C GLN A 146 94.79 0.52 -52.08
N GLY A 147 95.70 0.41 -53.06
CA GLY A 147 97.06 -0.11 -52.82
C GLY A 147 97.91 0.87 -52.02
N GLU A 148 98.66 0.40 -51.02
CA GLU A 148 99.43 1.24 -50.10
C GLU A 148 100.92 1.37 -50.46
N ARG A 149 101.51 0.32 -51.05
CA ARG A 149 102.97 0.18 -51.21
C ARG A 149 103.33 -0.45 -52.56
N ALA A 150 104.51 -0.10 -53.08
CA ALA A 150 104.88 -0.18 -54.50
C ALA A 150 103.97 0.68 -55.42
N SER A 151 104.25 0.79 -56.72
CA SER A 151 103.45 1.59 -57.67
C SER A 151 102.14 0.92 -58.10
N LYS A 152 101.98 -0.35 -57.76
CA LYS A 152 100.78 -1.17 -57.86
C LYS A 152 100.75 -2.13 -56.67
N SER A 153 99.57 -2.67 -56.37
CA SER A 153 99.40 -3.77 -55.43
C SER A 153 98.53 -4.86 -56.08
N THR A 154 98.79 -6.12 -55.78
CA THR A 154 98.17 -7.28 -56.46
C THR A 154 97.13 -7.93 -55.54
N TYR A 155 95.84 -7.67 -55.80
CA TYR A 155 94.73 -8.01 -54.89
C TYR A 155 93.38 -8.26 -55.59
N ALA A 156 92.40 -8.77 -54.83
CA ALA A 156 91.02 -9.00 -55.27
C ALA A 156 89.96 -8.70 -54.19
N LEU A 157 88.77 -8.33 -54.64
CA LEU A 157 87.53 -8.22 -53.86
C LEU A 157 86.45 -9.07 -54.52
N ASN A 158 86.02 -10.13 -53.85
CA ASN A 158 85.07 -11.11 -54.35
C ASN A 158 83.86 -11.21 -53.41
N TRP A 159 82.70 -10.72 -53.84
CA TRP A 159 81.44 -10.95 -53.12
C TRP A 159 80.82 -12.25 -53.62
N VAL A 160 80.50 -13.16 -52.70
CA VAL A 160 80.12 -14.54 -53.01
C VAL A 160 78.79 -14.99 -52.40
N SER A 161 78.24 -15.99 -53.08
CA SER A 161 77.00 -16.73 -52.87
C SER A 161 75.71 -16.02 -53.28
N ASN A 162 75.03 -16.66 -54.23
CA ASN A 162 73.57 -16.77 -54.30
C ASN A 162 73.21 -18.27 -54.42
N THR A 163 74.02 -19.14 -53.80
CA THR A 163 73.98 -20.61 -53.90
C THR A 163 74.28 -21.25 -52.54
N ASP A 164 75.55 -21.26 -52.15
CA ASP A 164 76.12 -21.79 -50.93
C ASP A 164 77.39 -20.95 -50.63
N VAL A 165 77.62 -20.57 -49.38
CA VAL A 165 78.80 -19.79 -48.98
C VAL A 165 80.08 -20.63 -48.97
N ASP A 166 79.97 -21.94 -48.78
CA ASP A 166 81.10 -22.89 -48.79
C ASP A 166 81.31 -23.60 -50.14
N ASN A 167 80.35 -23.47 -51.07
CA ASN A 167 80.56 -23.66 -52.51
C ASN A 167 80.27 -22.34 -53.30
N PRO A 168 81.11 -21.31 -53.12
CA PRO A 168 80.79 -19.93 -53.51
C PRO A 168 80.84 -19.64 -55.01
N VAL A 169 79.69 -19.29 -55.58
CA VAL A 169 79.62 -18.56 -56.87
C VAL A 169 79.75 -17.05 -56.60
N SER A 170 80.59 -16.35 -57.36
CA SER A 170 80.73 -14.89 -57.25
C SER A 170 79.50 -14.17 -57.81
N VAL A 171 78.89 -13.30 -57.01
CA VAL A 171 77.80 -12.40 -57.43
C VAL A 171 78.31 -11.02 -57.86
N PHE A 172 79.60 -10.76 -57.66
CA PHE A 172 80.28 -9.53 -58.07
C PHE A 172 81.62 -9.86 -58.77
N PRO A 173 81.58 -10.29 -60.04
CA PRO A 173 82.75 -10.83 -60.72
C PRO A 173 83.80 -9.77 -61.10
N THR A 174 83.41 -8.48 -61.17
CA THR A 174 84.23 -7.36 -61.67
C THR A 174 85.61 -7.27 -61.01
N TYR A 175 85.67 -7.53 -59.70
CA TYR A 175 86.91 -7.45 -58.92
C TYR A 175 87.33 -8.78 -58.29
N LYS A 176 86.68 -9.90 -58.61
CA LYS A 176 86.95 -11.24 -58.04
C LYS A 176 88.37 -11.74 -58.33
N ASP A 177 88.93 -11.33 -59.47
CA ASP A 177 90.21 -11.83 -59.96
C ASP A 177 91.36 -11.09 -59.27
N ILE A 178 92.38 -11.84 -58.87
CA ILE A 178 93.63 -11.31 -58.32
C ILE A 178 94.43 -10.73 -59.48
N LYS A 179 94.61 -9.42 -59.47
CA LYS A 179 95.24 -8.63 -60.55
C LYS A 179 96.00 -7.46 -59.96
N ASP A 180 97.00 -7.01 -60.70
CA ASP A 180 97.71 -5.75 -60.50
C ASP A 180 96.76 -4.55 -60.59
N ARG A 181 96.73 -3.72 -59.55
CA ARG A 181 95.89 -2.51 -59.46
C ARG A 181 96.73 -1.33 -58.94
N SER A 182 96.45 -0.12 -59.40
CA SER A 182 97.18 1.08 -58.97
C SER A 182 96.83 1.51 -57.54
N ASN A 183 97.62 2.44 -56.99
CA ASN A 183 97.40 3.04 -55.67
C ASN A 183 96.36 4.18 -55.67
N ASN A 184 95.69 4.40 -56.81
CA ASN A 184 94.54 5.28 -56.89
C ASN A 184 93.41 4.69 -56.02
N ILE A 185 92.60 5.56 -55.42
CA ILE A 185 91.39 5.11 -54.72
C ILE A 185 90.38 4.67 -55.78
N ILE A 186 89.90 3.44 -55.67
CA ILE A 186 88.81 2.89 -56.47
C ILE A 186 87.59 2.84 -55.55
N GLU A 187 86.62 3.72 -55.75
CA GLU A 187 85.30 3.54 -55.12
C GLU A 187 84.62 2.33 -55.75
N VAL A 188 84.16 1.43 -54.88
CA VAL A 188 83.41 0.24 -55.26
C VAL A 188 82.10 0.24 -54.53
N ARG A 189 81.03 0.30 -55.34
CA ARG A 189 79.66 0.07 -54.93
C ARG A 189 79.13 -1.07 -55.81
N HIS A 190 78.35 -1.94 -55.21
CA HIS A 190 77.65 -3.01 -55.92
C HIS A 190 76.37 -3.31 -55.15
N ILE A 191 75.30 -3.63 -55.87
CA ILE A 191 74.04 -4.08 -55.29
C ILE A 191 73.75 -5.50 -55.80
N VAL A 192 73.14 -6.32 -54.95
CA VAL A 192 72.75 -7.69 -55.28
C VAL A 192 71.49 -8.08 -54.52
N LYS A 193 70.55 -8.72 -55.23
CA LYS A 193 69.40 -9.38 -54.60
C LYS A 193 69.83 -10.74 -54.06
N ALA A 194 69.71 -10.95 -52.75
CA ALA A 194 70.03 -12.22 -52.12
C ALA A 194 68.98 -13.29 -52.46
N THR A 195 69.43 -14.52 -52.70
CA THR A 195 68.60 -15.73 -52.79
C THR A 195 68.84 -16.68 -51.63
N THR A 196 69.95 -16.50 -50.90
CA THR A 196 70.37 -17.31 -49.75
C THR A 196 70.08 -16.60 -48.42
N LYS A 197 70.23 -17.35 -47.32
CA LYS A 197 70.12 -16.82 -45.93
C LYS A 197 71.44 -16.30 -45.35
N GLU A 198 72.55 -16.48 -46.07
CA GLU A 198 73.87 -15.97 -45.72
C GLU A 198 74.62 -15.65 -47.02
N MET A 199 75.45 -14.61 -46.98
CA MET A 199 76.38 -14.22 -48.04
C MET A 199 77.76 -13.92 -47.42
N ALA A 200 78.79 -13.81 -48.25
CA ALA A 200 80.12 -13.44 -47.75
C ALA A 200 80.89 -12.50 -48.68
N VAL A 201 81.66 -11.57 -48.12
CA VAL A 201 82.61 -10.74 -48.86
C VAL A 201 84.03 -11.21 -48.56
N THR A 202 84.82 -11.38 -49.61
CA THR A 202 86.15 -11.99 -49.57
C THR A 202 87.22 -11.05 -50.15
N PHE A 203 88.30 -10.85 -49.42
CA PHE A 203 89.38 -9.90 -49.72
C PHE A 203 90.70 -10.68 -49.85
N THR A 204 91.36 -10.66 -51.01
CA THR A 204 92.52 -11.52 -51.31
C THR A 204 93.77 -10.71 -51.67
N VAL A 205 94.96 -11.20 -51.29
CA VAL A 205 96.28 -10.65 -51.64
C VAL A 205 97.21 -11.76 -52.16
N ASP A 206 98.08 -11.43 -53.13
CA ASP A 206 98.99 -12.39 -53.78
C ASP A 206 100.43 -12.38 -53.23
N GLN A 207 101.22 -13.43 -53.54
CA GLN A 207 102.58 -13.64 -53.04
C GLN A 207 103.68 -12.84 -53.78
N GLU A 208 103.46 -12.44 -55.03
CA GLU A 208 104.55 -12.00 -55.93
C GLU A 208 105.35 -10.76 -55.46
N THR A 209 104.81 -9.96 -54.53
CA THR A 209 105.51 -8.80 -53.96
C THR A 209 105.52 -8.79 -52.43
N ILE A 210 106.73 -8.66 -51.85
CA ILE A 210 106.92 -8.36 -50.42
C ILE A 210 106.39 -6.94 -50.15
N ASN A 211 105.74 -6.75 -48.99
CA ASN A 211 105.05 -5.51 -48.60
C ASN A 211 103.82 -5.15 -49.46
N ASN A 212 103.28 -6.07 -50.28
CA ASN A 212 101.99 -5.90 -50.96
C ASN A 212 100.88 -5.67 -49.91
N ALA A 213 100.21 -4.51 -49.95
CA ALA A 213 99.25 -4.11 -48.94
C ALA A 213 98.09 -3.32 -49.55
N VAL A 214 96.86 -3.70 -49.18
CA VAL A 214 95.62 -3.06 -49.63
C VAL A 214 94.80 -2.58 -48.44
N ASN A 215 94.27 -1.36 -48.56
CA ASN A 215 93.29 -0.78 -47.66
C ASN A 215 91.90 -0.79 -48.32
N TYR A 216 90.91 -1.26 -47.57
CA TYR A 216 89.48 -1.17 -47.83
C TYR A 216 88.93 -0.17 -46.82
N ARG A 217 88.78 1.10 -47.21
CA ARG A 217 88.18 2.16 -46.38
C ARG A 217 86.67 2.22 -46.63
N LYS A 218 85.91 2.89 -45.76
CA LYS A 218 84.44 3.05 -45.86
C LYS A 218 83.68 1.72 -46.04
N LEU A 219 84.30 0.61 -45.67
CA LEU A 219 83.81 -0.74 -45.92
C LEU A 219 82.47 -0.93 -45.21
N SER A 220 81.46 -1.41 -45.92
CA SER A 220 80.15 -1.68 -45.35
C SER A 220 79.36 -2.65 -46.22
N VAL A 221 78.52 -3.48 -45.60
CA VAL A 221 77.39 -4.12 -46.28
C VAL A 221 76.10 -3.75 -45.55
N VAL A 222 75.13 -3.16 -46.27
CA VAL A 222 73.81 -2.79 -45.73
C VAL A 222 72.67 -3.50 -46.45
N ASP A 223 71.60 -3.77 -45.73
CA ASP A 223 70.32 -4.25 -46.27
C ASP A 223 69.49 -3.05 -46.74
N LEU A 224 69.32 -2.89 -48.06
CA LEU A 224 68.54 -1.81 -48.65
C LEU A 224 67.02 -2.06 -48.61
N SER A 225 66.60 -3.28 -48.28
CA SER A 225 65.21 -3.70 -48.18
C SER A 225 64.69 -3.73 -46.74
N GLN A 226 65.56 -3.63 -45.73
CA GLN A 226 65.22 -3.67 -44.30
C GLN A 226 64.04 -2.77 -43.93
N GLY A 227 63.03 -3.37 -43.31
CA GLY A 227 61.82 -2.69 -42.83
C GLY A 227 60.79 -2.39 -43.93
N ILE A 228 61.12 -2.54 -45.22
CA ILE A 228 60.19 -2.22 -46.31
C ILE A 228 59.05 -3.25 -46.40
N PRO A 229 59.28 -4.58 -46.43
CA PRO A 229 58.19 -5.55 -46.43
C PRO A 229 57.30 -5.45 -45.18
N GLU A 230 57.91 -5.38 -43.99
CA GLU A 230 57.20 -5.38 -42.71
C GLU A 230 56.38 -4.10 -42.51
N SER A 231 56.85 -2.97 -43.06
CA SER A 231 56.09 -1.72 -43.07
C SER A 231 54.92 -1.75 -44.05
N ASN A 232 55.08 -2.35 -45.24
CA ASN A 232 53.98 -2.46 -46.21
C ASN A 232 52.89 -3.42 -45.72
N GLU A 233 53.26 -4.60 -45.22
CA GLU A 233 52.31 -5.57 -44.64
C GLU A 233 51.58 -4.96 -43.43
N GLY A 234 52.34 -4.35 -42.50
CA GLY A 234 51.77 -3.71 -41.33
C GLY A 234 50.86 -2.52 -41.65
N LEU A 235 51.17 -1.74 -42.70
CA LEU A 235 50.36 -0.62 -43.17
C LEU A 235 49.04 -1.09 -43.78
N GLU A 236 49.07 -2.05 -44.70
CA GLU A 236 47.85 -2.64 -45.29
C GLU A 236 47.06 -3.47 -44.24
N ASP A 237 47.66 -3.83 -43.10
CA ASP A 237 46.92 -4.36 -41.94
C ASP A 237 46.19 -3.30 -41.08
N LEU A 238 46.46 -2.01 -41.26
CA LEU A 238 45.70 -0.94 -40.60
C LEU A 238 44.39 -0.62 -41.33
N PHE A 239 44.37 -0.73 -42.66
CA PHE A 239 43.24 -0.30 -43.50
C PHE A 239 42.35 -1.46 -43.94
N THR A 240 41.07 -1.16 -44.21
CA THR A 240 40.14 -2.10 -44.84
C THR A 240 40.36 -2.24 -46.35
N ASP A 241 41.05 -1.26 -46.94
CA ASP A 241 41.08 -1.02 -48.39
C ASP A 241 42.43 -0.45 -48.85
N LYS A 242 42.79 -0.70 -50.11
CA LYS A 242 44.06 -0.24 -50.69
C LYS A 242 44.14 1.28 -50.95
N THR A 243 43.05 2.03 -50.86
CA THR A 243 43.09 3.50 -50.99
C THR A 243 43.42 4.18 -49.66
N HIS A 244 43.47 3.42 -48.57
CA HIS A 244 43.78 3.88 -47.21
C HIS A 244 42.76 4.92 -46.69
N THR A 245 41.46 4.68 -46.96
CA THR A 245 40.38 5.62 -46.60
C THR A 245 39.57 5.20 -45.37
N GLU A 246 39.51 3.90 -45.03
CA GLU A 246 38.85 3.39 -43.82
C GLU A 246 39.77 2.41 -43.04
N LEU A 247 39.84 2.55 -41.71
CA LEU A 247 40.62 1.68 -40.81
C LEU A 247 39.86 0.38 -40.47
N LYS A 248 40.56 -0.76 -40.33
CA LYS A 248 40.01 -1.99 -39.70
C LYS A 248 39.60 -1.74 -38.25
N LEU A 249 38.78 -2.61 -37.63
CA LEU A 249 38.44 -2.46 -36.20
C LEU A 249 39.59 -2.91 -35.29
N SER A 250 40.47 -3.78 -35.81
CA SER A 250 41.75 -4.16 -35.17
C SER A 250 42.83 -3.07 -35.18
N ALA A 251 42.64 -1.96 -35.89
CA ALA A 251 43.65 -0.92 -36.08
C ALA A 251 43.69 0.05 -34.89
N THR A 252 44.51 -0.28 -33.89
CA THR A 252 44.73 0.53 -32.67
C THR A 252 45.99 1.39 -32.78
N GLN A 253 46.16 2.35 -31.84
CA GLN A 253 47.39 3.15 -31.72
C GLN A 253 48.63 2.26 -31.61
N ALA A 254 48.56 1.17 -30.83
CA ALA A 254 49.68 0.23 -30.68
C ALA A 254 50.05 -0.50 -31.99
N LYS A 255 49.10 -0.75 -32.91
CA LYS A 255 49.43 -1.21 -34.27
C LYS A 255 50.14 -0.10 -35.05
N ILE A 256 49.62 1.13 -35.05
CA ILE A 256 50.22 2.28 -35.76
C ILE A 256 51.67 2.51 -35.29
N ASP A 257 51.92 2.50 -33.98
CA ASP A 257 53.25 2.68 -33.38
C ASP A 257 54.21 1.52 -33.76
N LYS A 258 53.70 0.28 -33.88
CA LYS A 258 54.48 -0.86 -34.37
C LYS A 258 54.90 -0.68 -35.83
N VAL A 259 53.99 -0.22 -36.70
CA VAL A 259 54.31 0.07 -38.11
C VAL A 259 55.29 1.24 -38.23
N LYS A 260 55.09 2.30 -37.44
CA LYS A 260 56.01 3.44 -37.36
C LYS A 260 57.44 2.99 -37.05
N LYS A 261 57.60 2.11 -36.05
CA LYS A 261 58.90 1.55 -35.65
C LYS A 261 59.57 0.75 -36.77
N SER A 262 58.81 0.07 -37.63
CA SER A 262 59.33 -0.60 -38.83
C SER A 262 59.80 0.41 -39.88
N ILE A 263 58.99 1.44 -40.16
CA ILE A 263 59.33 2.52 -41.12
C ILE A 263 60.60 3.26 -40.67
N GLU A 264 60.77 3.47 -39.36
CA GLU A 264 61.96 4.10 -38.79
C GLU A 264 63.27 3.34 -39.06
N THR A 265 63.23 2.04 -39.39
CA THR A 265 64.44 1.27 -39.79
C THR A 265 64.85 1.46 -41.26
N ILE A 266 63.93 1.85 -42.15
CA ILE A 266 64.16 1.93 -43.60
C ILE A 266 65.30 2.90 -43.92
N LEU A 267 66.24 2.47 -44.77
CA LEU A 267 67.40 3.27 -45.19
C LEU A 267 67.09 4.24 -46.33
N ASN A 268 66.24 3.83 -47.28
CA ASN A 268 65.86 4.65 -48.43
C ASN A 268 64.97 5.83 -48.00
N ALA A 269 65.50 7.05 -48.07
CA ALA A 269 64.81 8.25 -47.61
C ALA A 269 63.48 8.53 -48.34
N THR A 270 63.39 8.23 -49.63
CA THR A 270 62.17 8.42 -50.44
C THR A 270 61.08 7.46 -50.00
N THR A 271 61.34 6.15 -50.00
CA THR A 271 60.38 5.13 -49.58
C THR A 271 59.96 5.32 -48.12
N LYS A 272 60.89 5.71 -47.24
CA LYS A 272 60.61 6.03 -45.84
C LYS A 272 59.63 7.21 -45.73
N LYS A 273 59.81 8.27 -46.51
CA LYS A 273 58.91 9.43 -46.54
C LYS A 273 57.52 9.04 -47.06
N GLU A 274 57.44 8.30 -48.16
CA GLU A 274 56.19 7.82 -48.75
C GLU A 274 55.37 7.00 -47.75
N LEU A 275 55.97 5.97 -47.13
CA LEU A 275 55.30 5.14 -46.14
C LEU A 275 54.95 5.92 -44.86
N SER A 276 55.76 6.90 -44.46
CA SER A 276 55.43 7.80 -43.34
C SER A 276 54.21 8.67 -43.64
N THR A 277 54.06 9.14 -44.88
CA THR A 277 52.88 9.91 -45.32
C THR A 277 51.61 9.07 -45.35
N GLU A 278 51.70 7.81 -45.79
CA GLU A 278 50.56 6.89 -45.74
C GLU A 278 50.19 6.50 -44.30
N LEU A 279 51.18 6.25 -43.42
CA LEU A 279 50.91 5.99 -41.99
C LEU A 279 50.28 7.20 -41.28
N ALA A 280 50.63 8.42 -41.68
CA ALA A 280 50.00 9.63 -41.16
C ALA A 280 48.48 9.69 -41.47
N LYS A 281 48.00 9.07 -42.56
CA LYS A 281 46.56 8.89 -42.80
C LYS A 281 45.91 8.00 -41.75
N ALA A 282 46.57 6.89 -41.38
CA ALA A 282 46.07 5.98 -40.34
C ALA A 282 45.95 6.70 -38.99
N GLN A 283 46.98 7.47 -38.61
CA GLN A 283 46.98 8.29 -37.40
C GLN A 283 45.84 9.31 -37.44
N ALA A 284 45.71 10.09 -38.52
CA ALA A 284 44.66 11.09 -38.66
C ALA A 284 43.23 10.51 -38.65
N LEU A 285 43.01 9.32 -39.21
CA LEU A 285 41.73 8.61 -39.14
C LEU A 285 41.44 8.09 -37.72
N LEU A 286 42.45 7.61 -37.00
CA LEU A 286 42.29 7.19 -35.61
C LEU A 286 42.02 8.40 -34.69
N ASP A 287 42.67 9.54 -34.92
CA ASP A 287 42.55 10.75 -34.11
C ASP A 287 41.20 11.47 -34.29
N LYS A 288 40.58 11.37 -35.47
CA LYS A 288 39.17 11.74 -35.70
C LYS A 288 38.17 10.97 -34.82
N ILE A 289 38.59 9.87 -34.16
CA ILE A 289 37.75 9.13 -33.20
C ILE A 289 37.90 9.76 -31.81
N THR A 290 37.01 10.69 -31.51
CA THR A 290 36.73 11.16 -30.14
C THR A 290 35.57 10.36 -29.57
N MET A 291 35.82 9.51 -28.56
CA MET A 291 34.80 8.66 -27.97
C MET A 291 33.80 9.47 -27.13
N SER A 292 32.54 9.49 -27.56
CA SER A 292 31.40 10.00 -26.79
C SER A 292 30.56 8.85 -26.23
N LEU A 293 29.81 9.08 -25.15
CA LEU A 293 28.78 8.17 -24.67
C LEU A 293 27.75 8.94 -23.85
N THR A 294 26.48 8.77 -24.19
CA THR A 294 25.32 9.30 -23.48
C THR A 294 24.35 8.15 -23.23
N ILE A 295 23.97 7.96 -21.98
CA ILE A 295 22.94 7.02 -21.50
C ILE A 295 21.90 7.83 -20.69
N PRO A 296 20.72 7.28 -20.34
CA PRO A 296 19.68 8.03 -19.62
C PRO A 296 20.24 8.69 -18.36
N THR A 297 19.67 9.82 -17.94
CA THR A 297 20.10 10.51 -16.71
C THR A 297 19.97 9.62 -15.49
N GLU A 298 18.95 8.77 -15.47
CA GLU A 298 18.58 7.90 -14.35
C GLU A 298 18.14 6.52 -14.86
N LEU A 299 18.24 5.50 -14.00
CA LEU A 299 17.66 4.17 -14.18
C LEU A 299 16.93 3.81 -12.88
N VAL A 300 15.89 2.98 -12.97
CA VAL A 300 14.96 2.70 -11.86
C VAL A 300 14.71 1.20 -11.67
N ASN A 301 13.95 0.82 -10.64
CA ASN A 301 13.61 -0.56 -10.32
C ASN A 301 12.15 -0.97 -10.59
N ASP A 302 11.20 -0.06 -10.85
CA ASP A 302 9.79 -0.46 -11.15
C ASP A 302 9.72 -1.21 -12.50
N PRO A 303 9.32 -2.51 -12.52
CA PRO A 303 9.17 -3.28 -13.77
C PRO A 303 8.20 -2.67 -14.79
N LYS A 304 7.34 -1.73 -14.37
CA LYS A 304 6.42 -0.99 -15.26
C LYS A 304 7.09 0.15 -16.02
N ASN A 305 8.24 0.63 -15.54
CA ASN A 305 8.99 1.75 -16.13
C ASN A 305 10.03 1.21 -17.11
N GLU A 306 10.07 1.71 -18.35
CA GLU A 306 11.02 1.26 -19.38
C GLU A 306 12.48 1.41 -18.92
N LEU A 307 12.79 2.41 -18.10
CA LEU A 307 14.14 2.66 -17.56
C LEU A 307 14.59 1.60 -16.52
N SER A 308 13.72 0.65 -16.14
CA SER A 308 14.10 -0.52 -15.35
C SER A 308 14.66 -1.68 -16.16
N HIS A 309 14.40 -1.71 -17.48
CA HIS A 309 14.75 -2.87 -18.30
C HIS A 309 15.34 -2.52 -19.68
N THR A 310 15.30 -1.25 -20.12
CA THR A 310 15.84 -0.83 -21.43
C THR A 310 16.76 0.39 -21.28
N ILE A 311 17.98 0.29 -21.82
CA ILE A 311 18.93 1.39 -21.93
C ILE A 311 19.02 1.84 -23.40
N LYS A 312 18.54 3.05 -23.67
CA LYS A 312 18.69 3.75 -24.96
C LYS A 312 19.79 4.81 -24.82
N GLY A 313 20.68 4.92 -25.80
CA GLY A 313 21.81 5.84 -25.73
C GLY A 313 22.44 6.17 -27.09
N LYS A 314 23.44 7.05 -27.07
CA LYS A 314 24.24 7.42 -28.24
C LYS A 314 25.73 7.47 -27.90
N THR A 315 26.58 7.11 -28.85
CA THR A 315 28.04 7.02 -28.72
C THR A 315 28.69 7.30 -30.08
N TYR A 316 29.95 6.95 -30.28
CA TYR A 316 30.60 7.03 -31.60
C TYR A 316 30.05 5.92 -32.53
N PRO A 317 29.77 6.19 -33.82
CA PRO A 317 29.28 5.21 -34.78
C PRO A 317 29.97 3.84 -34.77
N ASN A 318 29.20 2.77 -34.88
CA ASN A 318 29.66 1.39 -34.97
C ASN A 318 30.55 0.90 -33.81
N SER A 319 30.48 1.54 -32.63
CA SER A 319 31.22 1.11 -31.43
C SER A 319 30.60 -0.13 -30.78
N PHE A 320 31.43 -0.96 -30.14
CA PHE A 320 30.98 -2.11 -29.35
C PHE A 320 30.53 -1.64 -27.96
N ILE A 321 29.37 -2.13 -27.50
CA ILE A 321 28.76 -1.72 -26.23
C ILE A 321 28.74 -2.90 -25.24
N HIS A 322 29.35 -2.69 -24.08
CA HIS A 322 29.38 -3.64 -22.98
C HIS A 322 28.61 -3.10 -21.77
N PHE A 323 27.69 -3.90 -21.24
CA PHE A 323 26.90 -3.61 -20.05
C PHE A 323 27.32 -4.52 -18.89
N SER A 324 27.40 -3.94 -17.70
CA SER A 324 27.76 -4.64 -16.45
C SER A 324 27.17 -3.92 -15.23
N GLY A 325 27.35 -4.47 -14.03
CA GLY A 325 26.92 -3.85 -12.77
C GLY A 325 25.48 -4.14 -12.33
N SER A 326 24.74 -4.89 -13.14
CA SER A 326 23.50 -5.58 -12.73
C SER A 326 23.62 -7.08 -12.99
N SER A 327 22.98 -7.86 -12.12
CA SER A 327 22.85 -9.32 -12.23
C SER A 327 21.97 -9.79 -13.39
N ALA A 328 21.17 -8.90 -13.99
CA ALA A 328 20.27 -9.23 -15.10
C ALA A 328 20.93 -9.21 -16.49
N PHE A 329 22.17 -8.68 -16.63
CA PHE A 329 22.86 -8.67 -17.92
C PHE A 329 23.40 -10.07 -18.28
N PRO A 330 23.01 -10.66 -19.43
CA PRO A 330 23.66 -11.85 -19.94
C PRO A 330 25.10 -11.53 -20.37
N VAL A 331 25.93 -12.58 -20.40
CA VAL A 331 27.31 -12.50 -20.91
C VAL A 331 27.27 -12.09 -22.39
N GLY A 332 28.08 -11.08 -22.75
CA GLY A 332 28.21 -10.66 -24.15
C GLY A 332 28.70 -11.79 -25.06
N THR A 333 28.31 -11.75 -26.33
CA THR A 333 28.71 -12.75 -27.34
C THR A 333 29.66 -12.16 -28.37
N LEU A 334 29.59 -10.85 -28.62
CA LEU A 334 30.44 -10.16 -29.58
C LEU A 334 31.86 -10.03 -29.03
N SER A 335 32.84 -10.37 -29.86
CA SER A 335 34.26 -10.09 -29.60
C SER A 335 34.67 -8.88 -30.44
N SER A 336 35.61 -8.09 -29.95
CA SER A 336 36.25 -7.09 -30.81
C SER A 336 37.32 -7.72 -31.70
N GLU A 337 37.78 -6.98 -32.71
CA GLU A 337 38.97 -7.35 -33.50
C GLU A 337 40.28 -6.85 -32.85
N VAL A 338 40.22 -6.24 -31.65
CA VAL A 338 41.39 -5.68 -30.98
C VAL A 338 42.19 -6.82 -30.35
N ALA A 339 43.49 -6.89 -30.68
CA ALA A 339 44.39 -7.87 -30.08
C ALA A 339 44.37 -7.75 -28.54
N ASP A 340 44.39 -8.90 -27.88
CA ASP A 340 44.38 -9.06 -26.41
C ASP A 340 43.12 -8.52 -25.68
N ASP A 341 42.11 -7.99 -26.38
CA ASP A 341 40.81 -7.64 -25.79
C ASP A 341 39.96 -8.90 -25.54
N SER A 342 40.07 -9.43 -24.33
CA SER A 342 39.26 -10.57 -23.87
C SER A 342 37.79 -10.22 -23.55
N LYS A 343 37.41 -8.93 -23.57
CA LYS A 343 36.05 -8.51 -23.23
C LYS A 343 35.04 -8.96 -24.27
N LYS A 344 33.88 -9.41 -23.79
CA LYS A 344 32.70 -9.67 -24.64
C LYS A 344 31.69 -8.54 -24.49
N TYR A 345 31.15 -8.11 -25.62
CA TYR A 345 30.21 -7.00 -25.75
C TYR A 345 28.82 -7.58 -26.09
N GLN A 346 27.75 -6.97 -25.58
CA GLN A 346 26.40 -7.47 -25.81
C GLN A 346 25.86 -7.03 -27.18
N ILE A 347 26.11 -5.77 -27.58
CA ILE A 347 25.64 -5.21 -28.87
C ILE A 347 26.69 -4.29 -29.50
N ARG A 348 26.35 -3.78 -30.68
CA ARG A 348 27.08 -2.74 -31.40
C ARG A 348 26.14 -1.56 -31.67
N ALA A 349 26.64 -0.33 -31.54
CA ALA A 349 25.89 0.85 -31.97
C ALA A 349 25.76 0.91 -33.50
N ASP A 350 24.75 1.64 -33.98
CA ASP A 350 24.46 1.79 -35.41
C ASP A 350 25.43 2.75 -36.14
N GLY A 351 25.13 3.04 -37.40
CA GLY A 351 25.91 3.93 -38.27
C GLY A 351 25.90 5.41 -37.84
N GLU A 352 24.97 5.84 -36.99
CA GLU A 352 24.95 7.17 -36.38
C GLU A 352 25.51 7.16 -34.94
N GLY A 353 25.71 5.98 -34.37
CA GLY A 353 26.13 5.77 -32.98
C GLY A 353 24.98 5.59 -31.98
N ASN A 354 23.73 5.47 -32.41
CA ASN A 354 22.63 5.13 -31.49
C ASN A 354 22.72 3.66 -31.06
N PHE A 355 22.18 3.35 -29.88
CA PHE A 355 21.96 1.98 -29.44
C PHE A 355 20.74 1.87 -28.52
N SER A 356 20.13 0.69 -28.50
CA SER A 356 19.12 0.30 -27.53
C SER A 356 19.42 -1.12 -27.06
N TYR A 357 19.38 -1.34 -25.76
CA TYR A 357 19.54 -2.67 -25.15
C TYR A 357 18.43 -2.92 -24.15
N SER A 358 17.67 -4.00 -24.34
CA SER A 358 16.70 -4.48 -23.35
C SER A 358 17.26 -5.70 -22.63
N LEU A 359 16.98 -5.79 -21.33
CA LEU A 359 17.22 -6.98 -20.52
C LEU A 359 16.35 -8.16 -21.01
N PRO A 360 16.69 -9.41 -20.62
CA PRO A 360 15.82 -10.57 -20.85
C PRO A 360 14.39 -10.38 -20.31
N GLU A 361 13.42 -11.02 -20.97
CA GLU A 361 12.00 -10.94 -20.59
C GLU A 361 11.79 -11.34 -19.12
N GLY A 362 10.98 -10.56 -18.41
CA GLY A 362 10.72 -10.74 -16.97
C GLY A 362 11.86 -10.29 -16.04
N THR A 363 12.94 -9.70 -16.57
CA THR A 363 14.05 -9.17 -15.75
C THR A 363 14.18 -7.65 -15.83
N TYR A 364 14.55 -7.05 -14.71
CA TYR A 364 14.63 -5.61 -14.48
C TYR A 364 15.76 -5.31 -13.48
N PHE A 365 16.24 -4.07 -13.45
CA PHE A 365 17.26 -3.61 -12.52
C PHE A 365 16.75 -3.61 -11.08
N LYS A 366 17.63 -3.95 -10.14
CA LYS A 366 17.32 -3.91 -8.71
C LYS A 366 17.78 -2.58 -8.11
N TRP A 367 17.05 -2.10 -7.11
CA TRP A 367 17.43 -0.92 -6.33
C TRP A 367 18.90 -0.98 -5.93
N ASN A 368 19.61 0.16 -6.08
CA ASN A 368 21.01 0.33 -5.71
C ASN A 368 22.04 -0.48 -6.55
N GLU A 369 21.64 -1.21 -7.60
CA GLU A 369 22.59 -1.74 -8.60
C GLU A 369 23.33 -0.57 -9.30
N LYS A 370 24.58 -0.80 -9.73
CA LYS A 370 25.47 0.23 -10.31
C LYS A 370 25.79 -0.09 -11.77
N VAL A 371 24.77 0.03 -12.60
CA VAL A 371 24.82 -0.24 -14.04
C VAL A 371 25.89 0.61 -14.71
N THR A 372 26.86 -0.04 -15.34
CA THR A 372 27.95 0.61 -16.08
C THR A 372 27.88 0.20 -17.55
N VAL A 373 27.82 1.21 -18.42
CA VAL A 373 27.85 1.08 -19.87
C VAL A 373 29.24 1.52 -20.36
N THR A 374 29.92 0.65 -21.09
CA THR A 374 31.23 0.92 -21.71
C THR A 374 31.08 0.87 -23.23
N SER A 375 31.54 1.92 -23.92
CA SER A 375 31.66 1.95 -25.38
C SER A 375 33.13 1.82 -25.79
N MET A 376 33.42 1.05 -26.83
CA MET A 376 34.77 0.81 -27.35
C MET A 376 34.80 0.83 -28.88
N LEU A 377 35.77 1.52 -29.46
CA LEU A 377 36.13 1.40 -30.87
C LEU A 377 37.65 1.52 -31.06
N ARG A 378 38.26 0.55 -31.77
CA ARG A 378 39.71 0.54 -32.11
C ARG A 378 40.63 0.75 -30.90
N GLY A 379 40.25 0.17 -29.75
CA GLY A 379 40.97 0.27 -28.47
C GLY A 379 40.76 1.58 -27.70
N LYS A 380 40.14 2.61 -28.29
CA LYS A 380 39.66 3.79 -27.56
C LYS A 380 38.38 3.40 -26.81
N THR A 381 38.25 3.80 -25.55
CA THR A 381 37.11 3.49 -24.68
C THR A 381 36.54 4.72 -24.00
N THR A 382 35.26 4.65 -23.63
CA THR A 382 34.62 5.58 -22.69
C THR A 382 33.51 4.84 -21.91
N SER A 383 33.17 5.29 -20.72
CA SER A 383 32.15 4.64 -19.88
C SER A 383 31.31 5.65 -19.10
N GLN A 384 30.05 5.28 -18.85
CA GLN A 384 29.17 5.97 -17.91
C GLN A 384 28.51 4.96 -16.97
N THR A 385 28.39 5.33 -15.71
CA THR A 385 27.70 4.55 -14.67
C THR A 385 26.43 5.30 -14.24
N ARG A 386 25.38 4.54 -13.88
CA ARG A 386 24.21 5.01 -13.15
C ARG A 386 23.99 4.12 -11.93
N GLN A 387 23.52 4.72 -10.85
CA GLN A 387 22.98 4.00 -9.71
C GLN A 387 21.47 3.89 -9.93
N VAL A 388 20.92 2.69 -9.75
CA VAL A 388 19.50 2.41 -9.95
C VAL A 388 18.73 2.97 -8.76
N LYS A 389 17.85 3.94 -9.04
CA LYS A 389 16.96 4.55 -8.05
C LYS A 389 15.83 3.60 -7.65
N ASP A 390 15.16 3.96 -6.56
CA ASP A 390 13.85 3.43 -6.24
C ASP A 390 12.77 4.28 -6.92
N ASP A 391 11.77 3.62 -7.49
CA ASP A 391 10.63 4.16 -8.24
C ASP A 391 9.38 3.27 -8.02
N VAL A 392 9.46 2.30 -7.08
CA VAL A 392 8.37 1.38 -6.73
C VAL A 392 7.56 1.99 -5.58
N PRO A 393 6.30 2.39 -5.78
CA PRO A 393 5.48 2.90 -4.69
C PRO A 393 5.08 1.79 -3.70
N PRO A 394 4.93 2.10 -2.40
CA PRO A 394 4.46 1.14 -1.40
C PRO A 394 3.10 0.53 -1.71
N GLU A 395 2.79 -0.60 -1.08
CA GLU A 395 1.46 -1.21 -1.18
C GLU A 395 0.35 -0.28 -0.65
N LYS A 396 -0.90 -0.51 -1.12
CA LYS A 396 -2.09 0.24 -0.69
C LYS A 396 -2.27 0.11 0.84
N PRO A 397 -2.22 1.22 1.60
CA PRO A 397 -2.44 1.19 3.04
C PRO A 397 -3.91 0.88 3.38
N LYS A 398 -4.11 0.29 4.55
CA LYS A 398 -5.41 -0.08 5.11
C LYS A 398 -5.72 0.82 6.29
N LEU A 399 -6.89 1.44 6.29
CA LEU A 399 -7.36 2.34 7.34
C LEU A 399 -8.46 1.64 8.15
N ASN A 400 -8.34 1.58 9.48
CA ASN A 400 -9.35 0.96 10.33
C ASN A 400 -10.55 1.89 10.53
N THR A 401 -11.70 1.30 10.94
CA THR A 401 -12.95 2.04 11.21
C THR A 401 -12.76 3.15 12.24
N ILE A 402 -13.16 4.37 11.88
CA ILE A 402 -13.00 5.58 12.70
C ILE A 402 -14.27 5.83 13.52
N LYS A 403 -14.13 6.40 14.73
CA LYS A 403 -15.25 6.81 15.60
C LYS A 403 -15.07 8.26 16.06
N ASP A 404 -16.18 8.95 16.30
CA ASP A 404 -16.23 10.30 16.87
C ASP A 404 -15.40 10.46 18.15
N GLN A 405 -15.50 9.51 19.08
CA GLN A 405 -14.76 9.49 20.35
C GLN A 405 -13.38 8.81 20.29
N ALA A 406 -12.77 8.69 19.10
CA ALA A 406 -11.46 8.06 18.96
C ALA A 406 -10.32 8.91 19.58
N GLY A 407 -9.39 8.25 20.29
CA GLY A 407 -8.14 8.85 20.76
C GLY A 407 -6.98 8.75 19.76
N THR A 408 -6.99 7.70 18.94
CA THR A 408 -6.02 7.43 17.86
C THR A 408 -6.73 6.90 16.62
N ILE A 409 -6.11 7.07 15.46
CA ILE A 409 -6.46 6.40 14.19
C ILE A 409 -5.45 5.29 13.95
N SER A 410 -5.89 4.10 13.56
CA SER A 410 -5.00 2.96 13.32
C SER A 410 -5.19 2.34 11.93
N GLY A 411 -4.20 1.58 11.50
CA GLY A 411 -4.22 0.88 10.22
C GLY A 411 -2.94 0.09 9.97
N ALA A 412 -2.77 -0.36 8.73
CA ALA A 412 -1.62 -1.13 8.27
C ALA A 412 -1.06 -0.54 6.97
N ALA A 413 0.26 -0.59 6.81
CA ALA A 413 0.99 -0.09 5.64
C ALA A 413 2.40 -0.72 5.60
N GLU A 414 3.24 -0.33 4.64
CA GLU A 414 4.60 -0.85 4.55
C GLU A 414 5.51 -0.28 5.65
N THR A 415 6.26 -1.14 6.33
CA THR A 415 7.14 -0.81 7.46
C THR A 415 8.10 0.33 7.15
N GLY A 416 8.20 1.32 8.05
CA GLY A 416 9.12 2.45 7.92
C GLY A 416 8.67 3.56 6.96
N THR A 417 7.58 3.37 6.21
CA THR A 417 6.96 4.45 5.42
C THR A 417 6.36 5.54 6.31
N THR A 418 6.20 6.74 5.76
CA THR A 418 5.41 7.82 6.36
C THR A 418 3.98 7.72 5.89
N VAL A 419 3.04 7.53 6.81
CA VAL A 419 1.60 7.54 6.53
C VAL A 419 1.04 8.95 6.71
N THR A 420 0.35 9.44 5.69
CA THR A 420 -0.33 10.74 5.71
C THR A 420 -1.83 10.52 5.55
N MET A 421 -2.61 11.09 6.47
CA MET A 421 -4.07 11.01 6.51
C MET A 421 -4.67 12.31 5.99
N TYR A 422 -5.67 12.21 5.12
CA TYR A 422 -6.29 13.33 4.41
C TYR A 422 -7.78 13.41 4.68
N ASP A 423 -8.31 14.62 4.83
CA ASP A 423 -9.74 14.90 4.89
C ASP A 423 -10.34 14.88 3.47
N LYS A 424 -11.28 13.98 3.20
CA LYS A 424 -11.82 13.74 1.85
C LYS A 424 -12.63 14.91 1.29
N SER A 425 -12.95 15.92 2.12
CA SER A 425 -13.74 17.07 1.69
C SER A 425 -12.93 18.19 1.03
N ASP A 426 -11.61 18.26 1.27
CA ASP A 426 -10.72 19.30 0.74
C ASP A 426 -9.30 18.79 0.41
N ASP A 427 -9.05 17.48 0.55
CA ASP A 427 -7.75 16.81 0.42
C ASP A 427 -6.63 17.44 1.29
N THR A 428 -6.99 18.07 2.42
CA THR A 428 -6.02 18.62 3.37
C THR A 428 -5.46 17.56 4.32
N VAL A 429 -4.20 17.74 4.72
CA VAL A 429 -3.52 16.84 5.66
C VAL A 429 -4.14 16.93 7.06
N PHE A 430 -4.79 15.86 7.49
CA PHE A 430 -5.41 15.73 8.79
C PHE A 430 -4.42 15.28 9.88
N LEU A 431 -3.62 14.24 9.61
CA LEU A 431 -2.59 13.68 10.50
C LEU A 431 -1.42 13.11 9.69
N THR A 432 -0.25 12.98 10.32
CA THR A 432 0.92 12.26 9.80
C THR A 432 1.53 11.37 10.87
N GLY A 433 2.26 10.33 10.46
CA GLY A 433 3.02 9.45 11.34
C GLY A 433 3.84 8.44 10.53
N THR A 434 4.53 7.53 11.22
CA THR A 434 5.31 6.46 10.58
C THR A 434 4.72 5.08 10.89
N VAL A 435 5.03 4.11 10.02
CA VAL A 435 4.65 2.70 10.21
C VAL A 435 5.69 1.99 11.07
N GLY A 436 5.23 1.23 12.07
CA GLY A 436 6.06 0.40 12.93
C GLY A 436 6.71 -0.78 12.20
N THR A 437 7.61 -1.48 12.89
CA THR A 437 8.28 -2.69 12.37
C THR A 437 7.36 -3.91 12.29
N ASP A 438 6.14 -3.80 12.79
CA ASP A 438 5.03 -4.75 12.68
C ASP A 438 4.10 -4.48 11.48
N GLY A 439 4.38 -3.45 10.67
CA GLY A 439 3.53 -3.02 9.55
C GLY A 439 2.29 -2.23 9.96
N GLN A 440 2.15 -1.86 11.25
CA GLN A 440 1.00 -1.13 11.77
C GLN A 440 1.32 0.36 11.97
N PHE A 441 0.31 1.22 11.90
CA PHE A 441 0.42 2.62 12.30
C PHE A 441 -0.66 3.01 13.32
N SER A 442 -0.34 3.99 14.17
CA SER A 442 -1.26 4.56 15.17
C SER A 442 -1.04 6.08 15.27
N LEU A 443 -1.84 6.85 14.53
CA LEU A 443 -1.80 8.31 14.52
C LEU A 443 -2.56 8.85 15.74
N VAL A 444 -1.89 9.60 16.62
CA VAL A 444 -2.54 10.20 17.80
C VAL A 444 -3.34 11.42 17.36
N ILE A 445 -4.62 11.49 17.77
CA ILE A 445 -5.48 12.65 17.46
C ILE A 445 -5.16 13.75 18.49
N PRO A 446 -4.76 14.97 18.06
CA PRO A 446 -4.57 16.11 18.96
C PRO A 446 -5.87 16.50 19.67
N GLU A 447 -5.78 16.97 20.92
CA GLU A 447 -6.98 17.29 21.72
C GLU A 447 -7.86 18.37 21.07
N VAL A 448 -7.24 19.35 20.40
CA VAL A 448 -7.94 20.40 19.62
C VAL A 448 -8.69 19.88 18.38
N LYS A 449 -8.55 18.59 18.05
CA LYS A 449 -9.29 17.88 16.99
C LYS A 449 -10.27 16.84 17.55
N LYS A 450 -10.54 16.82 18.86
CA LYS A 450 -11.51 15.90 19.50
C LYS A 450 -12.78 16.61 19.98
N PRO A 451 -13.94 15.93 20.01
CA PRO A 451 -14.20 14.69 19.28
C PRO A 451 -14.10 14.91 17.77
N LEU A 452 -13.91 13.82 17.00
CA LEU A 452 -13.96 13.90 15.54
C LEU A 452 -15.40 14.20 15.10
N VAL A 453 -15.54 15.04 14.08
CA VAL A 453 -16.86 15.37 13.51
C VAL A 453 -17.47 14.13 12.86
N PRO A 454 -18.67 13.67 13.28
CA PRO A 454 -19.34 12.52 12.67
C PRO A 454 -19.56 12.68 11.16
N TYR A 455 -19.61 11.55 10.45
CA TYR A 455 -19.84 11.47 9.00
C TYR A 455 -18.81 12.18 8.11
N LYS A 456 -17.77 12.83 8.67
CA LYS A 456 -16.57 13.18 7.88
C LYS A 456 -15.90 11.92 7.36
N THR A 457 -15.25 12.04 6.21
CA THR A 457 -14.60 10.94 5.50
C THR A 457 -13.11 11.21 5.39
N TYR A 458 -12.30 10.19 5.63
CA TYR A 458 -10.83 10.26 5.62
C TYR A 458 -10.22 9.09 4.85
N TYR A 459 -9.05 9.30 4.27
CA TYR A 459 -8.21 8.24 3.70
C TYR A 459 -6.75 8.45 4.11
N VAL A 460 -5.89 7.46 3.82
CA VAL A 460 -4.44 7.58 3.99
C VAL A 460 -3.68 7.23 2.71
N THR A 461 -2.50 7.83 2.53
CA THR A 461 -1.44 7.31 1.65
C THR A 461 -0.22 6.93 2.49
N ALA A 462 0.69 6.14 1.92
CA ALA A 462 2.00 5.83 2.49
C ALA A 462 3.10 6.28 1.52
N THR A 463 4.17 6.88 2.06
CA THR A 463 5.31 7.38 1.31
C THR A 463 6.60 6.74 1.82
N ASP A 464 7.42 6.20 0.93
CA ASP A 464 8.69 5.57 1.28
C ASP A 464 9.84 6.57 1.53
N ALA A 465 11.06 6.04 1.72
CA ALA A 465 12.27 6.83 1.92
C ALA A 465 12.87 7.42 0.63
N ALA A 466 12.39 7.03 -0.56
CA ALA A 466 12.77 7.59 -1.85
C ALA A 466 11.83 8.73 -2.28
N GLY A 467 10.61 8.76 -1.75
CA GLY A 467 9.55 9.72 -2.05
C GLY A 467 8.38 9.15 -2.85
N ASN A 468 8.34 7.84 -3.12
CA ASN A 468 7.25 7.22 -3.88
C ASN A 468 5.99 7.13 -3.02
N ILE A 469 4.84 7.52 -3.58
CA ILE A 469 3.56 7.60 -2.85
C ILE A 469 2.62 6.49 -3.35
N SER A 470 2.15 5.67 -2.42
CA SER A 470 1.18 4.61 -2.71
C SER A 470 -0.19 5.13 -3.13
N VAL A 471 -0.97 4.27 -3.78
CA VAL A 471 -2.40 4.54 -4.02
C VAL A 471 -3.13 4.67 -2.69
N ALA A 472 -4.08 5.61 -2.61
CA ALA A 472 -4.85 5.86 -1.39
C ALA A 472 -5.56 4.61 -0.84
N SER A 473 -5.75 4.56 0.48
CA SER A 473 -6.59 3.58 1.15
C SER A 473 -8.03 3.62 0.66
N ASP A 474 -8.84 2.64 1.07
CA ASP A 474 -10.29 2.82 1.04
C ASP A 474 -10.69 3.95 1.99
N ASP A 475 -11.66 4.75 1.58
CA ASP A 475 -12.21 5.84 2.38
C ASP A 475 -12.88 5.28 3.66
N GLN A 476 -12.69 5.94 4.81
CA GLN A 476 -13.33 5.61 6.08
C GLN A 476 -14.15 6.79 6.59
N VAL A 477 -15.41 6.52 6.94
CA VAL A 477 -16.35 7.50 7.50
C VAL A 477 -16.27 7.45 9.03
N VAL A 478 -16.24 8.62 9.69
CA VAL A 478 -16.31 8.73 11.15
C VAL A 478 -17.68 8.23 11.62
N ALA A 479 -17.70 7.09 12.30
CA ALA A 479 -18.89 6.55 12.93
C ALA A 479 -19.27 7.38 14.17
N ASP A 480 -20.55 7.70 14.24
CA ASP A 480 -21.19 8.49 15.29
C ASP A 480 -21.60 7.58 16.46
N THR A 481 -21.11 7.85 17.68
CA THR A 481 -21.37 7.00 18.86
C THR A 481 -21.81 7.78 20.10
N THR A 482 -21.97 9.09 19.97
CA THR A 482 -22.42 9.99 21.04
C THR A 482 -23.93 10.21 20.93
N ALA A 483 -24.64 10.15 22.04
CA ALA A 483 -26.08 10.42 22.06
C ALA A 483 -26.40 11.92 22.16
N PRO A 484 -27.53 12.37 21.60
CA PRO A 484 -28.00 13.75 21.73
C PRO A 484 -28.20 14.16 23.18
N LYS A 485 -28.13 15.46 23.44
CA LYS A 485 -28.30 16.08 24.77
C LYS A 485 -29.50 17.01 24.75
N ALA A 486 -30.31 16.99 25.81
CA ALA A 486 -31.42 17.91 26.03
C ALA A 486 -31.79 17.92 27.51
N GLU A 487 -32.38 19.03 27.97
CA GLU A 487 -32.79 19.24 29.36
C GLU A 487 -34.31 19.37 29.48
N ALA A 488 -34.87 18.91 30.60
CA ALA A 488 -36.31 18.93 30.85
C ALA A 488 -36.81 20.28 31.36
N VAL A 489 -37.82 20.85 30.70
CA VAL A 489 -38.54 22.05 31.17
C VAL A 489 -39.71 21.62 32.05
N LYS A 490 -39.73 22.03 33.33
CA LYS A 490 -40.82 21.70 34.26
C LYS A 490 -42.16 22.28 33.79
N GLN A 491 -43.22 21.48 33.78
CA GLN A 491 -44.57 21.91 33.38
C GLN A 491 -45.52 21.95 34.59
N ALA A 492 -46.46 22.89 34.61
CA ALA A 492 -47.52 22.97 35.59
C ALA A 492 -48.88 23.23 34.88
N LEU A 493 -49.76 22.23 34.91
CA LEU A 493 -51.01 22.18 34.14
C LEU A 493 -52.22 22.11 35.07
N THR A 494 -53.34 22.72 34.69
CA THR A 494 -54.62 22.53 35.37
C THR A 494 -55.30 21.23 34.90
N LEU A 495 -56.04 20.56 35.78
CA LEU A 495 -56.78 19.34 35.49
C LEU A 495 -57.71 19.53 34.28
N GLY A 496 -57.53 18.71 33.24
CA GLY A 496 -58.25 18.82 31.96
C GLY A 496 -57.60 19.71 30.90
N GLU A 497 -56.48 20.39 31.20
CA GLU A 497 -55.65 21.02 30.16
C GLU A 497 -54.97 19.95 29.28
N LYS A 498 -54.72 20.30 28.02
CA LYS A 498 -53.98 19.44 27.09
C LYS A 498 -52.48 19.46 27.40
N LEU A 499 -51.82 18.34 27.14
CA LEU A 499 -50.36 18.24 27.19
C LEU A 499 -49.72 19.31 26.28
N PRO A 500 -48.74 20.10 26.77
CA PRO A 500 -47.95 21.00 25.92
C PRO A 500 -47.26 20.28 24.76
N ALA A 501 -46.97 21.03 23.71
CA ALA A 501 -46.15 20.54 22.61
C ALA A 501 -44.68 20.36 23.04
N ILE A 502 -43.99 19.43 22.38
CA ILE A 502 -42.66 18.92 22.77
C ILE A 502 -41.59 20.03 22.78
N ASP A 503 -41.72 21.02 21.89
CA ASP A 503 -40.86 22.22 21.81
C ASP A 503 -40.85 23.05 23.10
N LYS A 504 -41.89 22.92 23.95
CA LYS A 504 -42.02 23.63 25.23
C LYS A 504 -41.63 22.77 26.44
N MET A 505 -41.30 21.50 26.20
CA MET A 505 -40.95 20.51 27.22
C MET A 505 -39.44 20.27 27.33
N LEU A 506 -38.68 20.69 26.32
CA LEU A 506 -37.24 20.47 26.22
C LEU A 506 -36.52 21.81 26.01
N THR A 507 -35.28 21.90 26.48
CA THR A 507 -34.35 23.00 26.18
C THR A 507 -32.95 22.44 25.96
N ASN A 508 -32.02 23.29 25.49
CA ASN A 508 -30.61 22.95 25.27
C ASN A 508 -30.37 21.70 24.41
N ILE A 509 -31.28 21.46 23.44
CA ILE A 509 -31.19 20.35 22.48
C ILE A 509 -29.95 20.54 21.62
N THR A 510 -28.99 19.63 21.75
CA THR A 510 -27.67 19.67 21.09
C THR A 510 -27.23 18.25 20.70
N ASP A 511 -26.44 18.16 19.64
CA ASP A 511 -25.97 16.91 19.06
C ASP A 511 -24.63 17.16 18.34
N ASN A 512 -23.75 16.17 18.32
CA ASN A 512 -22.40 16.24 17.73
C ASN A 512 -22.37 16.05 16.20
N ALA A 513 -23.36 15.36 15.63
CA ALA A 513 -23.62 15.34 14.19
C ALA A 513 -24.52 16.52 13.74
N GLY A 514 -25.27 17.09 14.68
CA GLY A 514 -26.10 18.28 14.48
C GLY A 514 -27.59 17.97 14.54
N THR A 515 -28.38 18.96 14.95
CA THR A 515 -29.77 18.75 15.39
C THR A 515 -30.78 18.49 14.26
N ALA A 516 -30.38 18.56 13.00
CA ALA A 516 -31.29 18.49 11.84
C ALA A 516 -31.91 17.10 11.60
N ASP A 517 -31.16 16.02 11.87
CA ASP A 517 -31.61 14.63 11.67
C ASP A 517 -32.22 14.01 12.96
N LEU A 518 -32.44 14.81 14.02
CA LEU A 518 -32.96 14.31 15.30
C LEU A 518 -34.44 13.92 15.23
N THR A 519 -34.74 12.66 15.52
CA THR A 519 -36.11 12.20 15.77
C THR A 519 -36.47 12.41 17.24
N ILE A 520 -37.39 13.33 17.52
CA ILE A 520 -37.87 13.61 18.89
C ILE A 520 -39.31 13.10 19.04
N LYS A 521 -39.55 12.22 20.02
CA LYS A 521 -40.84 11.53 20.20
C LYS A 521 -41.23 11.40 21.68
N LEU A 522 -42.47 11.80 22.00
CA LEU A 522 -43.11 11.42 23.27
C LEU A 522 -43.29 9.88 23.29
N THR A 523 -42.59 9.20 24.18
CA THR A 523 -42.61 7.74 24.33
C THR A 523 -43.46 7.28 25.53
N LYS A 524 -43.69 8.15 26.51
CA LYS A 524 -44.62 7.92 27.62
C LYS A 524 -45.52 9.15 27.85
N THR A 525 -46.82 8.97 27.66
CA THR A 525 -47.83 10.00 27.92
C THR A 525 -48.23 9.98 29.41
N PRO A 526 -48.27 11.13 30.10
CA PRO A 526 -48.72 11.21 31.49
C PRO A 526 -50.23 11.05 31.63
N ASP A 527 -50.69 10.48 32.74
CA ASP A 527 -52.11 10.51 33.13
C ASP A 527 -52.51 11.92 33.61
N LEU A 528 -53.09 12.71 32.71
CA LEU A 528 -53.64 14.05 33.01
C LEU A 528 -55.10 14.01 33.52
N SER A 529 -55.70 12.82 33.72
CA SER A 529 -57.05 12.70 34.29
C SER A 529 -57.08 12.85 35.82
N LYS A 530 -55.91 12.94 36.46
CA LYS A 530 -55.72 13.03 37.91
C LYS A 530 -54.70 14.11 38.25
N THR A 531 -54.95 14.83 39.35
CA THR A 531 -54.01 15.79 39.94
C THR A 531 -52.79 15.12 40.58
N GLY A 532 -51.84 15.92 41.08
CA GLY A 532 -50.56 15.47 41.63
C GLY A 532 -49.45 15.40 40.59
N TYR A 533 -48.24 15.00 41.00
CA TYR A 533 -47.08 14.88 40.12
C TYR A 533 -47.26 13.77 39.07
N LYS A 534 -46.71 13.98 37.87
CA LYS A 534 -46.68 13.06 36.73
C LYS A 534 -45.35 13.23 35.98
N THR A 535 -44.98 12.27 35.15
CA THR A 535 -43.87 12.40 34.20
C THR A 535 -44.30 12.05 32.78
N ALA A 536 -43.77 12.79 31.82
CA ALA A 536 -43.68 12.37 30.43
C ALA A 536 -42.25 11.86 30.18
N GLU A 537 -42.08 10.92 29.26
CA GLU A 537 -40.77 10.55 28.72
C GLU A 537 -40.72 10.91 27.24
N ILE A 538 -39.68 11.64 26.85
CA ILE A 538 -39.44 12.06 25.47
C ILE A 538 -38.09 11.49 25.06
N THR A 539 -38.10 10.67 24.01
CA THR A 539 -36.89 10.10 23.43
C THR A 539 -36.41 10.98 22.29
N LEU A 540 -35.15 11.39 22.34
CA LEU A 540 -34.40 11.96 21.23
C LEU A 540 -33.52 10.85 20.66
N THR A 541 -33.56 10.64 19.35
CA THR A 541 -32.77 9.63 18.64
C THR A 541 -32.08 10.29 17.44
N ASP A 542 -30.78 10.08 17.31
CA ASP A 542 -29.97 10.59 16.20
C ASP A 542 -30.01 9.68 14.95
N LYS A 543 -29.21 10.05 13.95
CA LYS A 543 -29.06 9.38 12.66
C LYS A 543 -28.41 7.98 12.74
N ALA A 544 -27.45 7.79 13.65
CA ALA A 544 -26.83 6.50 13.95
C ALA A 544 -27.68 5.64 14.91
N LYS A 545 -28.73 6.23 15.49
CA LYS A 545 -29.69 5.69 16.47
C LYS A 545 -29.18 5.69 17.91
N ASN A 546 -28.11 6.41 18.25
CA ASN A 546 -27.86 6.68 19.67
C ASN A 546 -29.01 7.57 20.19
N SER A 547 -29.34 7.44 21.48
CA SER A 547 -30.61 7.96 22.00
C SER A 547 -30.52 8.44 23.45
N LEU A 548 -31.23 9.52 23.74
CA LEU A 548 -31.46 10.04 25.09
C LEU A 548 -32.95 9.95 25.44
N VAL A 549 -33.28 9.51 26.65
CA VAL A 549 -34.63 9.61 27.21
C VAL A 549 -34.65 10.72 28.24
N VAL A 550 -35.38 11.79 27.97
CA VAL A 550 -35.60 12.91 28.89
C VAL A 550 -36.90 12.69 29.66
N VAL A 551 -36.80 12.63 30.99
CA VAL A 551 -37.95 12.56 31.89
C VAL A 551 -38.42 13.99 32.19
N VAL A 552 -39.57 14.38 31.65
CA VAL A 552 -40.13 15.72 31.83
C VAL A 552 -41.11 15.71 33.01
N PRO A 553 -40.86 16.51 34.07
CA PRO A 553 -41.72 16.56 35.25
C PRO A 553 -42.93 17.48 35.01
N ILE A 554 -44.12 16.98 35.32
CA ILE A 554 -45.40 17.62 35.01
C ILE A 554 -46.28 17.61 36.26
N THR A 555 -46.63 18.79 36.77
CA THR A 555 -47.48 18.92 37.96
C THR A 555 -48.91 19.24 37.54
N VAL A 556 -49.87 18.38 37.86
CA VAL A 556 -51.29 18.59 37.53
C VAL A 556 -52.04 19.12 38.76
N LYS A 557 -52.68 20.29 38.63
CA LYS A 557 -53.33 21.04 39.73
C LYS A 557 -54.83 21.25 39.48
N ASP A 558 -55.60 21.44 40.55
CA ASP A 558 -57.01 21.81 40.53
C ASP A 558 -57.31 22.83 41.66
N LYS A 559 -58.59 23.09 41.96
CA LYS A 559 -59.02 24.02 43.04
C LYS A 559 -58.75 23.47 44.45
N LEU A 560 -58.55 22.17 44.61
CA LEU A 560 -58.30 21.44 45.86
C LEU A 560 -56.79 21.23 46.12
N THR A 561 -55.94 21.33 45.10
CA THR A 561 -54.47 21.37 45.26
C THR A 561 -53.96 22.76 45.69
N ALA A 562 -53.04 22.81 46.65
CA ALA A 562 -52.13 23.94 46.89
C ALA A 562 -50.73 23.57 46.41
N MET A 563 -49.88 24.56 46.07
CA MET A 563 -48.57 24.33 45.46
C MET A 563 -47.61 25.49 45.77
N ASP A 564 -46.35 25.17 46.08
CA ASP A 564 -45.23 26.12 46.13
C ASP A 564 -44.13 25.70 45.13
N SER A 565 -42.92 26.26 45.20
CA SER A 565 -41.84 25.91 44.27
C SER A 565 -41.33 24.47 44.42
N ASN A 566 -41.59 23.86 45.58
CA ASN A 566 -40.96 22.61 46.02
C ASN A 566 -42.00 21.51 46.29
N ASN A 567 -43.24 21.86 46.63
CA ASN A 567 -44.27 20.93 47.08
C ASN A 567 -45.61 21.13 46.35
N LEU A 568 -46.39 20.06 46.24
CA LEU A 568 -47.85 20.11 46.02
C LEU A 568 -48.56 19.43 47.19
N LEU A 569 -49.73 19.94 47.59
CA LEU A 569 -50.58 19.41 48.65
C LEU A 569 -52.05 19.35 48.19
N LYS A 570 -52.65 18.17 48.17
CA LYS A 570 -54.07 17.91 47.86
C LYS A 570 -54.79 17.34 49.08
N ALA A 571 -56.05 17.72 49.27
CA ALA A 571 -57.00 17.04 50.15
C ALA A 571 -58.43 17.31 49.66
N ASP A 572 -59.28 16.29 49.68
CA ASP A 572 -60.66 16.32 49.18
C ASP A 572 -61.66 16.20 50.36
N ASP A 573 -62.80 16.89 50.25
CA ASP A 573 -63.93 16.72 51.18
C ASP A 573 -64.55 15.32 51.00
N PHE A 574 -64.83 14.59 52.10
CA PHE A 574 -65.46 13.27 52.04
C PHE A 574 -66.57 13.05 53.08
N SER A 575 -67.38 12.00 52.87
CA SER A 575 -68.41 11.55 53.80
C SER A 575 -68.25 10.06 54.12
N ALA A 576 -68.54 9.65 55.36
CA ALA A 576 -68.53 8.26 55.82
C ALA A 576 -69.61 8.04 56.89
N LEU A 577 -69.94 6.79 57.22
CA LEU A 577 -70.78 6.53 58.40
C LEU A 577 -69.97 6.77 59.67
N THR A 578 -70.60 7.31 60.72
CA THR A 578 -69.91 7.53 62.00
C THR A 578 -69.41 6.22 62.61
N ILE A 579 -70.06 5.08 62.30
CA ILE A 579 -69.64 3.76 62.78
C ILE A 579 -68.28 3.32 62.19
N ASP A 580 -67.98 3.71 60.95
CA ASP A 580 -66.79 3.30 60.19
C ASP A 580 -65.50 3.99 60.65
N LEU A 581 -65.62 5.12 61.35
CA LEU A 581 -64.46 5.84 61.90
C LEU A 581 -63.79 4.97 62.98
N PRO A 582 -62.48 4.67 62.89
CA PRO A 582 -61.78 3.86 63.89
C PRO A 582 -61.78 4.48 65.30
N GLU A 583 -61.52 3.68 66.32
CA GLU A 583 -61.47 4.16 67.71
C GLU A 583 -60.17 4.90 68.05
N THR A 584 -59.01 4.45 67.54
CA THR A 584 -57.72 5.07 67.90
C THR A 584 -57.37 6.27 67.01
N ALA A 585 -56.75 7.30 67.60
CA ALA A 585 -56.35 8.50 66.86
C ALA A 585 -55.36 8.22 65.69
N ALA A 586 -54.55 7.16 65.78
CA ALA A 586 -53.63 6.75 64.73
C ALA A 586 -54.39 6.15 63.52
N GLU A 587 -55.36 5.28 63.78
CA GLU A 587 -56.22 4.70 62.74
C GLU A 587 -57.18 5.74 62.17
N GLN A 588 -57.69 6.68 62.98
CA GLN A 588 -58.47 7.83 62.53
C GLN A 588 -57.66 8.70 61.55
N LYS A 589 -56.40 9.04 61.87
CA LYS A 589 -55.50 9.74 60.94
C LYS A 589 -55.35 8.97 59.62
N ALA A 590 -55.11 7.66 59.68
CA ALA A 590 -54.96 6.83 58.48
C ALA A 590 -56.26 6.77 57.63
N PHE A 591 -57.41 6.59 58.29
CA PHE A 591 -58.73 6.59 57.67
C PHE A 591 -59.05 7.92 56.98
N ILE A 592 -58.76 9.04 57.65
CA ILE A 592 -59.05 10.40 57.15
C ILE A 592 -58.13 10.79 56.00
N LEU A 593 -56.83 10.51 56.10
CA LEU A 593 -55.88 10.77 55.00
C LEU A 593 -56.20 9.92 53.77
N LYS A 594 -56.67 8.67 53.96
CA LYS A 594 -57.08 7.77 52.87
C LYS A 594 -58.36 8.25 52.18
N HIS A 595 -59.44 8.48 52.92
CA HIS A 595 -60.74 8.81 52.34
C HIS A 595 -60.82 10.27 51.84
N GLY A 596 -60.06 11.19 52.45
CA GLY A 596 -59.85 12.55 51.92
C GLY A 596 -58.83 12.63 50.78
N ALA A 597 -58.43 11.50 50.20
CA ALA A 597 -57.49 11.39 49.07
C ALA A 597 -56.27 12.33 49.19
N VAL A 598 -55.66 12.37 50.38
CA VAL A 598 -54.64 13.35 50.74
C VAL A 598 -53.30 12.95 50.13
N GLU A 599 -52.74 13.86 49.32
CA GLU A 599 -51.45 13.67 48.64
C GLU A 599 -50.56 14.88 48.87
N ALA A 600 -49.35 14.66 49.38
CA ALA A 600 -48.26 15.62 49.41
C ALA A 600 -47.13 15.11 48.51
N TRP A 601 -46.65 15.92 47.58
CA TRP A 601 -45.62 15.56 46.60
C TRP A 601 -44.41 16.49 46.68
N ASP A 602 -43.21 15.92 46.63
CA ASP A 602 -41.95 16.64 46.39
C ASP A 602 -41.79 16.89 44.88
N LEU A 603 -41.77 18.16 44.45
CA LEU A 603 -41.68 18.58 43.03
C LEU A 603 -40.23 18.68 42.52
N GLY A 604 -39.24 18.44 43.39
CA GLY A 604 -37.84 18.22 43.02
C GLY A 604 -37.62 16.77 42.59
N LYS A 605 -38.19 15.81 43.32
CA LYS A 605 -37.95 14.37 43.14
C LYS A 605 -39.08 13.60 42.45
N GLY A 606 -40.32 14.06 42.56
CA GLY A 606 -41.51 13.32 42.11
C GLY A 606 -42.00 12.26 43.10
N GLU A 607 -41.67 12.38 44.38
CA GLU A 607 -41.99 11.41 45.43
C GLU A 607 -43.22 11.85 46.26
N LEU A 608 -44.04 10.91 46.70
CA LEU A 608 -45.05 11.15 47.75
C LEU A 608 -44.37 11.31 49.11
N ILE A 609 -44.75 12.34 49.85
CA ILE A 609 -44.20 12.74 51.16
C ILE A 609 -45.29 12.88 52.23
N ASN A 610 -46.31 12.02 52.16
CA ASN A 610 -47.43 11.96 53.11
C ASN A 610 -46.99 11.67 54.56
N ASP A 611 -45.82 11.06 54.74
CA ASP A 611 -45.16 10.82 56.04
C ASP A 611 -44.83 12.14 56.77
N LYS A 612 -44.42 13.17 56.02
CA LYS A 612 -44.00 14.49 56.53
C LYS A 612 -45.17 15.45 56.78
N LEU A 613 -46.41 15.00 56.57
CA LEU A 613 -47.61 15.82 56.79
C LEU A 613 -47.82 16.16 58.27
N VAL A 614 -47.79 17.46 58.59
CA VAL A 614 -48.31 17.98 59.85
C VAL A 614 -49.84 17.92 59.77
N TYR A 615 -50.43 17.00 60.53
CA TYR A 615 -51.85 16.69 60.56
C TYR A 615 -52.49 17.22 61.85
N ASN A 616 -53.61 17.92 61.72
CA ASN A 616 -54.40 18.45 62.83
C ASN A 616 -55.89 18.16 62.59
N GLN A 617 -56.49 17.34 63.45
CA GLN A 617 -57.90 16.94 63.38
C GLN A 617 -58.88 17.90 64.08
N GLY A 618 -58.38 18.98 64.68
CA GLY A 618 -59.22 20.01 65.32
C GLY A 618 -60.14 19.43 66.38
N SER A 619 -61.44 19.69 66.23
CA SER A 619 -62.51 19.25 67.14
C SER A 619 -63.17 17.91 66.75
N LEU A 620 -62.52 17.09 65.91
CA LEU A 620 -63.03 15.78 65.50
C LEU A 620 -63.37 14.90 66.70
N LYS A 621 -64.54 14.25 66.62
CA LYS A 621 -64.99 13.18 67.51
C LYS A 621 -65.64 12.08 66.67
N LYS A 622 -65.78 10.88 67.24
CA LYS A 622 -66.65 9.82 66.70
C LYS A 622 -68.11 10.12 67.05
N GLU A 623 -68.64 11.19 66.48
CA GLU A 623 -70.04 11.63 66.59
C GLU A 623 -70.50 12.08 65.18
N PRO A 624 -71.80 12.04 64.84
CA PRO A 624 -72.26 12.51 63.55
C PRO A 624 -72.18 14.04 63.45
N GLY A 625 -71.71 14.56 62.32
CA GLY A 625 -71.45 15.98 62.12
C GLY A 625 -70.50 16.28 60.97
N VAL A 626 -70.16 17.56 60.79
CA VAL A 626 -69.19 18.03 59.79
C VAL A 626 -67.97 18.61 60.51
N TYR A 627 -66.80 18.04 60.24
CA TYR A 627 -65.53 18.38 60.89
C TYR A 627 -64.52 18.93 59.89
N SER A 628 -63.73 19.93 60.29
CA SER A 628 -62.68 20.52 59.46
C SER A 628 -61.30 19.98 59.86
N ILE A 629 -60.68 19.21 58.97
CA ILE A 629 -59.34 18.65 59.16
C ILE A 629 -58.32 19.55 58.44
N THR A 630 -57.18 19.81 59.10
CA THR A 630 -56.09 20.62 58.53
C THR A 630 -54.85 19.77 58.31
N VAL A 631 -54.27 19.85 57.11
CA VAL A 631 -52.98 19.24 56.76
C VAL A 631 -52.02 20.30 56.23
N LYS A 632 -50.72 20.16 56.55
CA LYS A 632 -49.67 21.08 56.10
C LYS A 632 -48.39 20.36 55.67
N ILE A 633 -47.71 20.93 54.68
CA ILE A 633 -46.35 20.56 54.27
C ILE A 633 -45.60 21.82 53.83
N GLY A 634 -44.42 22.09 54.42
CA GLY A 634 -43.67 23.32 54.16
C GLY A 634 -44.50 24.58 54.40
N SER A 635 -44.66 25.40 53.36
CA SER A 635 -45.51 26.60 53.41
C SER A 635 -47.01 26.32 53.26
N LEU A 636 -47.35 25.16 52.70
CA LEU A 636 -48.70 24.84 52.25
C LEU A 636 -49.60 24.41 53.41
N THR A 637 -50.83 24.91 53.40
CA THR A 637 -51.91 24.51 54.31
C THR A 637 -53.15 24.20 53.47
N ARG A 638 -53.78 23.04 53.70
CA ARG A 638 -55.10 22.70 53.18
C ARG A 638 -56.03 22.32 54.33
N VAL A 639 -57.28 22.77 54.22
CA VAL A 639 -58.38 22.45 55.14
C VAL A 639 -59.47 21.79 54.30
N PHE A 640 -59.96 20.64 54.74
CA PHE A 640 -61.00 19.85 54.07
C PHE A 640 -62.02 19.31 55.08
N LYS A 641 -63.20 18.94 54.61
CA LYS A 641 -64.33 18.52 55.44
C LYS A 641 -64.46 17.00 55.49
N VAL A 642 -64.76 16.52 56.69
CA VAL A 642 -65.14 15.13 56.95
C VAL A 642 -66.57 15.15 57.49
N THR A 643 -67.50 14.56 56.75
CA THR A 643 -68.91 14.44 57.16
C THR A 643 -69.18 13.04 57.68
N LEU A 644 -69.48 12.93 58.97
CA LEU A 644 -69.84 11.67 59.63
C LEU A 644 -71.36 11.57 59.72
N LEU A 645 -71.92 10.52 59.12
CA LEU A 645 -73.36 10.33 58.94
C LEU A 645 -73.97 9.48 60.07
N GLU A 646 -75.21 9.76 60.47
CA GLU A 646 -75.90 9.02 61.56
C GLU A 646 -76.17 7.55 61.22
N GLY A 647 -76.21 7.18 59.94
CA GLY A 647 -76.62 5.85 59.47
C GLY A 647 -78.13 5.65 59.39
N SER A 648 -78.57 4.45 58.98
CA SER A 648 -79.97 4.13 58.67
C SER A 648 -80.36 2.72 59.13
N LEU A 649 -81.67 2.48 59.31
CA LEU A 649 -82.25 1.17 59.56
C LEU A 649 -83.17 0.84 58.37
N ALA A 650 -82.82 -0.17 57.58
CA ALA A 650 -83.52 -0.50 56.34
C ALA A 650 -83.72 -2.00 56.17
N PHE A 651 -84.74 -2.39 55.38
CA PHE A 651 -84.80 -3.73 54.82
C PHE A 651 -83.67 -3.92 53.81
N ASP A 652 -82.89 -4.98 54.00
CA ASP A 652 -81.83 -5.43 53.11
C ASP A 652 -82.36 -6.50 52.15
N GLN A 653 -83.22 -7.41 52.65
CA GLN A 653 -83.88 -8.44 51.86
C GLN A 653 -85.27 -8.74 52.42
N THR A 654 -86.25 -8.91 51.53
CA THR A 654 -87.62 -9.33 51.89
C THR A 654 -88.06 -10.53 51.05
N MET A 655 -89.28 -11.03 51.24
CA MET A 655 -89.85 -12.16 50.50
C MET A 655 -91.07 -11.71 49.67
N ASP A 656 -91.00 -11.89 48.35
CA ASP A 656 -92.03 -11.44 47.40
C ASP A 656 -93.34 -12.26 47.46
N THR A 657 -93.27 -13.54 47.86
CA THR A 657 -94.45 -14.43 47.85
C THR A 657 -94.32 -15.53 48.90
N LEU A 658 -95.32 -15.63 49.77
CA LEU A 658 -95.46 -16.67 50.79
C LEU A 658 -96.62 -17.60 50.41
N THR A 659 -96.30 -18.86 50.06
CA THR A 659 -97.28 -19.89 49.67
C THR A 659 -97.55 -20.87 50.80
N PHE A 660 -98.81 -21.33 50.87
CA PHE A 660 -99.32 -22.35 51.78
C PHE A 660 -99.80 -23.61 51.03
N GLY A 661 -99.51 -23.71 49.73
CA GLY A 661 -99.82 -24.86 48.89
C GLY A 661 -101.31 -25.09 48.61
N THR A 662 -101.61 -26.22 47.96
CA THR A 662 -102.99 -26.68 47.75
C THR A 662 -103.47 -27.42 48.99
N GLN A 663 -104.55 -26.94 49.61
CA GLN A 663 -105.06 -27.47 50.87
C GLN A 663 -106.37 -28.24 50.70
N THR A 664 -106.48 -29.38 51.38
CA THR A 664 -107.72 -30.17 51.45
C THR A 664 -108.63 -29.59 52.53
N ILE A 665 -109.85 -29.21 52.17
CA ILE A 665 -110.83 -28.61 53.09
C ILE A 665 -111.31 -29.66 54.09
N ALA A 666 -111.13 -29.41 55.39
CA ALA A 666 -111.65 -30.26 56.46
C ALA A 666 -112.89 -29.64 57.17
N SER A 667 -113.61 -30.49 57.90
CA SER A 667 -114.72 -30.08 58.79
C SER A 667 -114.27 -29.50 60.14
N LYS A 668 -112.95 -29.37 60.36
CA LYS A 668 -112.31 -28.83 61.57
C LYS A 668 -111.28 -27.77 61.19
N GLU A 669 -110.96 -26.85 62.10
CA GLU A 669 -109.95 -25.80 61.91
C GLU A 669 -108.57 -26.40 61.56
N GLN A 670 -107.87 -25.81 60.58
CA GLN A 670 -106.57 -26.29 60.10
C GLN A 670 -105.51 -25.18 60.19
N PHE A 671 -104.38 -25.50 60.82
CA PHE A 671 -103.22 -24.60 60.88
C PHE A 671 -102.14 -25.09 59.92
N VAL A 672 -101.97 -24.38 58.82
CA VAL A 672 -101.11 -24.75 57.69
C VAL A 672 -99.83 -23.90 57.74
N PRO A 673 -98.64 -24.51 57.86
CA PRO A 673 -97.36 -23.80 57.73
C PRO A 673 -97.11 -23.41 56.27
N SER A 674 -96.28 -22.40 56.02
CA SER A 674 -95.88 -22.05 54.66
C SER A 674 -94.93 -23.08 54.06
N GLU A 675 -95.01 -23.32 52.75
CA GLU A 675 -94.16 -24.30 52.05
C GLU A 675 -92.69 -23.85 51.99
N LYS A 676 -92.46 -22.53 52.11
CA LYS A 676 -91.13 -21.92 52.18
C LYS A 676 -90.94 -21.24 53.53
N LYS A 677 -89.71 -21.27 54.03
CA LYS A 677 -89.26 -20.53 55.22
C LYS A 677 -89.39 -19.03 54.97
N LEU A 678 -90.28 -18.36 55.69
CA LEU A 678 -90.34 -16.90 55.73
C LEU A 678 -89.15 -16.37 56.55
N SER A 679 -88.37 -15.47 55.95
CA SER A 679 -87.29 -14.74 56.63
C SER A 679 -87.10 -13.38 55.97
N LEU A 680 -86.60 -12.40 56.74
CA LEU A 680 -86.32 -11.04 56.31
C LEU A 680 -84.95 -10.60 56.81
N SER A 681 -84.21 -9.86 56.00
CA SER A 681 -82.93 -9.25 56.36
C SER A 681 -83.13 -7.76 56.61
N ILE A 682 -82.65 -7.27 57.75
CA ILE A 682 -82.67 -5.86 58.13
C ILE A 682 -81.22 -5.43 58.40
N ASN A 683 -80.77 -4.33 57.81
CA ASN A 683 -79.45 -3.76 58.07
C ASN A 683 -79.59 -2.51 58.96
N ASP A 684 -78.89 -2.51 60.10
CA ASP A 684 -78.86 -1.39 61.05
C ASP A 684 -77.46 -0.74 61.06
N THR A 685 -77.30 0.34 60.30
CA THR A 685 -76.04 1.10 60.22
C THR A 685 -76.02 2.31 61.16
N ARG A 686 -77.02 2.45 62.03
CA ARG A 686 -77.20 3.66 62.88
C ARG A 686 -76.16 3.75 63.97
N PHE A 687 -75.47 4.88 64.05
CA PHE A 687 -74.52 5.18 65.13
C PHE A 687 -75.20 5.24 66.50
N LYS A 688 -76.45 5.71 66.57
CA LYS A 688 -77.29 5.67 67.78
C LYS A 688 -78.32 4.55 67.65
N LEU A 689 -77.99 3.40 68.23
CA LEU A 689 -78.86 2.23 68.26
C LEU A 689 -80.09 2.44 69.15
N ASN A 690 -81.20 2.86 68.54
CA ASN A 690 -82.51 2.94 69.19
C ASN A 690 -83.30 1.65 69.02
N LYS A 691 -84.14 1.30 70.02
CA LYS A 691 -85.09 0.18 69.90
C LYS A 691 -86.00 0.36 68.69
N TRP A 692 -86.11 -0.69 67.88
CA TRP A 692 -86.98 -0.74 66.70
C TRP A 692 -87.86 -1.99 66.76
N ARG A 693 -88.98 -1.99 66.03
CA ARG A 693 -89.88 -3.15 65.94
C ARG A 693 -90.24 -3.44 64.49
N LEU A 694 -90.20 -4.72 64.12
CA LEU A 694 -90.82 -5.20 62.90
C LEU A 694 -92.32 -5.40 63.16
N LEU A 695 -93.13 -4.64 62.45
CA LEU A 695 -94.59 -4.77 62.46
C LEU A 695 -95.04 -5.43 61.16
N ALA A 696 -96.15 -6.16 61.20
CA ALA A 696 -96.85 -6.63 60.02
C ALA A 696 -98.37 -6.42 60.15
N LYS A 697 -99.00 -6.16 59.02
CA LYS A 697 -100.46 -6.23 58.82
C LYS A 697 -100.76 -6.91 57.50
N VAL A 698 -101.97 -7.43 57.32
CA VAL A 698 -102.47 -7.80 55.99
C VAL A 698 -103.17 -6.60 55.35
N ALA A 699 -102.98 -6.40 54.05
CA ALA A 699 -103.59 -5.28 53.32
C ALA A 699 -105.12 -5.41 53.15
N HIS A 700 -105.63 -6.63 53.30
CA HIS A 700 -107.06 -6.99 53.33
C HIS A 700 -107.23 -8.43 53.85
N PRO A 701 -108.44 -8.88 54.22
CA PRO A 701 -108.73 -10.30 54.45
C PRO A 701 -108.36 -11.18 53.25
N LEU A 702 -108.16 -12.49 53.47
CA LEU A 702 -107.93 -13.42 52.37
C LEU A 702 -109.12 -13.40 51.41
N LYS A 703 -108.87 -13.08 50.14
CA LYS A 703 -109.92 -12.94 49.11
C LYS A 703 -109.54 -13.69 47.85
N THR A 704 -110.55 -14.14 47.10
CA THR A 704 -110.33 -14.67 45.75
C THR A 704 -110.16 -13.55 44.72
N LYS A 705 -109.72 -13.90 43.51
CA LYS A 705 -109.64 -12.97 42.36
C LYS A 705 -111.01 -12.37 41.98
N ASP A 706 -112.09 -13.12 42.19
CA ASP A 706 -113.48 -12.68 42.03
C ASP A 706 -114.08 -12.00 43.28
N GLY A 707 -113.26 -11.65 44.27
CA GLY A 707 -113.63 -10.78 45.39
C GLY A 707 -114.28 -11.47 46.59
N LEU A 708 -114.46 -12.79 46.56
CA LEU A 708 -115.02 -13.55 47.69
C LEU A 708 -114.04 -13.53 48.88
N THR A 709 -114.42 -12.86 49.97
CA THR A 709 -113.65 -12.82 51.21
C THR A 709 -113.84 -14.08 52.05
N SER A 710 -112.78 -14.54 52.70
CA SER A 710 -112.77 -15.67 53.62
C SER A 710 -112.70 -15.22 55.08
N ALA A 711 -113.26 -16.01 55.99
CA ALA A 711 -113.01 -15.89 57.43
C ALA A 711 -111.69 -16.57 57.84
N SER A 712 -111.13 -17.45 57.00
CA SER A 712 -109.76 -17.94 57.07
C SER A 712 -108.79 -16.76 56.99
N ARG A 713 -107.64 -16.87 57.68
CA ARG A 713 -106.71 -15.74 57.85
C ARG A 713 -105.29 -16.21 58.11
N LEU A 714 -104.33 -15.32 57.89
CA LEU A 714 -102.99 -15.51 58.42
C LEU A 714 -102.99 -15.26 59.94
N ILE A 715 -102.22 -16.06 60.66
CA ILE A 715 -101.93 -15.88 62.08
C ILE A 715 -100.42 -15.77 62.28
N TYR A 716 -100.03 -15.00 63.29
CA TYR A 716 -98.70 -15.02 63.86
C TYR A 716 -98.76 -15.89 65.12
N ARG A 717 -98.06 -17.02 65.11
CA ARG A 717 -97.98 -17.98 66.21
C ARG A 717 -96.64 -17.79 66.94
N SER A 718 -96.67 -17.36 68.20
CA SER A 718 -95.50 -17.31 69.07
C SER A 718 -95.52 -18.42 70.12
N TYR A 719 -94.33 -18.88 70.51
CA TYR A 719 -94.13 -19.95 71.49
C TYR A 719 -93.59 -19.37 72.81
N GLU A 720 -94.43 -18.57 73.49
CA GLU A 720 -94.06 -17.79 74.68
C GLU A 720 -94.17 -18.65 75.96
N ALA A 721 -93.07 -18.83 76.68
CA ALA A 721 -92.99 -19.59 77.94
C ALA A 721 -93.62 -21.01 77.88
N GLY A 722 -93.44 -21.71 76.76
CA GLY A 722 -93.99 -23.05 76.53
C GLY A 722 -95.48 -23.09 76.15
N LYS A 723 -96.14 -21.93 76.04
CA LYS A 723 -97.52 -21.81 75.55
C LYS A 723 -97.54 -21.36 74.09
N VAL A 724 -98.50 -21.87 73.32
CA VAL A 724 -98.77 -21.40 71.95
C VAL A 724 -99.70 -20.19 72.04
N VAL A 725 -99.30 -19.09 71.41
CA VAL A 725 -100.05 -17.83 71.41
C VAL A 725 -100.31 -17.39 69.96
N ASP A 726 -101.57 -17.51 69.52
CA ASP A 726 -101.98 -17.18 68.15
C ASP A 726 -102.58 -15.78 68.06
N LYS A 727 -101.81 -14.84 67.48
CA LYS A 727 -102.23 -13.48 67.18
C LYS A 727 -102.79 -13.43 65.75
N LYS A 728 -104.05 -13.01 65.60
CA LYS A 728 -104.75 -12.95 64.30
C LYS A 728 -104.22 -11.76 63.50
N LEU A 729 -103.61 -11.98 62.33
CA LEU A 729 -103.20 -10.89 61.46
C LEU A 729 -104.43 -10.30 60.77
N ASN A 730 -104.55 -8.98 60.84
CA ASN A 730 -105.60 -8.17 60.23
C ASN A 730 -104.97 -6.87 59.67
N GLU A 731 -105.79 -5.85 59.38
CA GLU A 731 -105.33 -4.58 58.79
C GLU A 731 -104.65 -3.64 59.81
N LEU A 732 -104.52 -4.06 61.08
CA LEU A 732 -103.81 -3.34 62.13
C LEU A 732 -102.39 -3.89 62.31
N ASN A 733 -101.44 -3.00 62.62
CA ASN A 733 -100.04 -3.36 62.82
C ASN A 733 -99.87 -4.30 64.04
N THR A 734 -99.52 -5.55 63.77
CA THR A 734 -99.14 -6.55 64.76
C THR A 734 -97.62 -6.56 64.96
N PRO A 735 -97.08 -6.46 66.18
CA PRO A 735 -95.64 -6.63 66.42
C PRO A 735 -95.19 -8.07 66.19
N MET A 736 -94.22 -8.25 65.28
CA MET A 736 -93.73 -9.55 64.80
C MET A 736 -92.33 -9.89 65.31
N TYR A 737 -91.49 -8.88 65.54
CA TYR A 737 -90.15 -9.03 66.12
C TYR A 737 -89.69 -7.73 66.78
N GLU A 738 -89.07 -7.85 67.94
CA GLU A 738 -88.29 -6.80 68.61
C GLU A 738 -86.93 -7.42 68.97
N PRO A 739 -85.79 -6.79 68.65
CA PRO A 739 -84.47 -7.33 68.93
C PRO A 739 -84.16 -7.28 70.44
N SER A 740 -83.82 -8.44 71.01
CA SER A 740 -83.47 -8.56 72.45
C SER A 740 -82.11 -7.96 72.81
N LYS A 741 -81.27 -7.68 71.82
CA LYS A 741 -80.03 -6.89 71.91
C LYS A 741 -79.94 -6.02 70.66
N LEU A 742 -79.57 -4.75 70.81
CA LEU A 742 -79.31 -3.86 69.69
C LEU A 742 -77.84 -3.99 69.30
N ASN A 743 -77.58 -4.33 68.04
CA ASN A 743 -76.25 -4.40 67.43
C ASN A 743 -76.35 -3.77 66.03
N ASN A 744 -75.25 -3.23 65.51
CA ASN A 744 -75.17 -2.81 64.12
C ASN A 744 -74.96 -3.99 63.15
N GLY A 745 -75.23 -3.75 61.87
CA GLY A 745 -75.05 -4.70 60.78
C GLY A 745 -76.31 -5.52 60.47
N LEU A 746 -76.11 -6.73 59.95
CA LEU A 746 -77.17 -7.53 59.35
C LEU A 746 -77.93 -8.38 60.37
N ILE A 747 -79.25 -8.17 60.47
CA ILE A 747 -80.16 -8.79 61.42
C ILE A 747 -81.18 -9.64 60.64
N GLN A 748 -81.01 -10.96 60.73
CA GLN A 748 -81.88 -11.95 60.07
C GLN A 748 -83.06 -12.34 60.96
N VAL A 749 -84.29 -12.11 60.48
CA VAL A 749 -85.55 -12.34 61.21
C VAL A 749 -86.31 -13.52 60.60
N ASP A 750 -85.90 -14.71 61.01
CA ASP A 750 -86.52 -15.99 60.66
C ASP A 750 -87.89 -16.20 61.34
N PHE A 751 -88.91 -16.55 60.57
CA PHE A 751 -90.23 -16.98 61.06
C PHE A 751 -90.40 -18.50 60.90
N THR A 752 -89.74 -19.26 61.77
CA THR A 752 -89.87 -20.72 61.86
C THR A 752 -90.04 -21.20 63.30
N LYS A 753 -90.53 -22.43 63.47
CA LYS A 753 -90.80 -23.05 64.76
C LYS A 753 -89.58 -23.12 65.68
N GLU A 754 -88.40 -23.39 65.12
CA GLU A 754 -87.12 -23.45 65.87
C GLU A 754 -86.69 -22.08 66.40
N LYS A 755 -87.27 -20.99 65.85
CA LYS A 755 -87.04 -19.60 66.25
C LYS A 755 -88.18 -19.05 67.12
N GLY A 756 -89.08 -19.93 67.58
CA GLY A 756 -90.17 -19.60 68.51
C GLY A 756 -91.28 -18.73 67.92
N LYS A 757 -91.32 -18.53 66.60
CA LYS A 757 -92.32 -17.70 65.93
C LYS A 757 -92.58 -18.12 64.48
N GLU A 758 -93.85 -18.25 64.09
CA GLU A 758 -94.27 -18.70 62.76
C GLU A 758 -95.39 -17.81 62.20
N VAL A 759 -95.46 -17.71 60.86
CA VAL A 759 -96.65 -17.21 60.16
C VAL A 759 -97.35 -18.40 59.53
N MET A 760 -98.59 -18.65 59.94
CA MET A 760 -99.39 -19.80 59.48
C MET A 760 -100.71 -19.34 58.87
N LEU A 761 -101.22 -20.11 57.92
CA LEU A 761 -102.59 -19.98 57.43
C LEU A 761 -103.52 -20.75 58.36
N ASN A 762 -104.46 -20.06 59.00
CA ASN A 762 -105.59 -20.67 59.68
C ASN A 762 -106.77 -20.76 58.70
N VAL A 763 -107.17 -21.99 58.35
CA VAL A 763 -108.33 -22.30 57.53
C VAL A 763 -109.53 -22.64 58.43
N ILE A 764 -110.60 -21.85 58.32
CA ILE A 764 -111.84 -22.04 59.08
C ILE A 764 -112.84 -22.88 58.24
N PRO A 765 -113.46 -23.92 58.82
CA PRO A 765 -114.46 -24.73 58.13
C PRO A 765 -115.60 -23.91 57.54
N GLY A 766 -115.99 -24.23 56.31
CA GLY A 766 -117.08 -23.56 55.60
C GLY A 766 -116.77 -22.15 55.07
N SER A 767 -115.60 -21.56 55.38
CA SER A 767 -115.26 -20.20 54.92
C SER A 767 -114.43 -20.14 53.63
N VAL A 768 -114.14 -21.29 53.00
CA VAL A 768 -113.37 -21.41 51.76
C VAL A 768 -114.08 -22.35 50.77
N GLN A 769 -113.96 -22.06 49.47
CA GLN A 769 -114.50 -22.88 48.39
C GLN A 769 -113.41 -23.73 47.73
N SER A 770 -113.78 -24.93 47.27
CA SER A 770 -112.89 -25.78 46.48
C SER A 770 -112.56 -25.15 45.12
N GLY A 771 -111.34 -25.35 44.62
CA GLY A 771 -110.89 -24.83 43.32
C GLY A 771 -110.70 -23.31 43.26
N LYS A 772 -110.70 -22.60 44.41
CA LYS A 772 -110.45 -21.16 44.50
C LYS A 772 -109.07 -20.88 45.11
N GLU A 773 -108.31 -19.99 44.48
CA GLU A 773 -107.12 -19.37 45.06
C GLU A 773 -107.55 -18.19 45.97
N TYR A 774 -106.95 -18.08 47.15
CA TYR A 774 -107.17 -16.98 48.10
C TYR A 774 -105.82 -16.30 48.42
N SER A 775 -105.77 -14.98 48.30
CA SER A 775 -104.54 -14.20 48.51
C SER A 775 -104.73 -12.96 49.38
N THR A 776 -103.62 -12.47 49.93
CA THR A 776 -103.48 -11.17 50.60
C THR A 776 -102.02 -10.72 50.54
N GLN A 777 -101.76 -9.44 50.80
CA GLN A 777 -100.42 -8.88 50.89
C GLN A 777 -100.06 -8.65 52.36
N ILE A 778 -98.90 -9.13 52.80
CA ILE A 778 -98.35 -8.77 54.12
C ILE A 778 -97.55 -7.47 53.94
N VAL A 779 -97.99 -6.40 54.60
CA VAL A 779 -97.26 -5.13 54.66
C VAL A 779 -96.39 -5.14 55.90
N TRP A 780 -95.07 -5.17 55.68
CA TRP A 780 -94.06 -5.06 56.73
C TRP A 780 -93.72 -3.60 57.01
N THR A 781 -93.31 -3.27 58.23
CA THR A 781 -92.90 -1.91 58.61
C THR A 781 -91.82 -1.98 59.70
N LEU A 782 -90.75 -1.20 59.54
CA LEU A 782 -89.75 -0.98 60.59
C LEU A 782 -90.12 0.29 61.36
N GLU A 783 -90.60 0.11 62.57
CA GLU A 783 -90.90 1.20 63.49
C GLU A 783 -89.59 1.71 64.13
N ASN A 784 -89.42 3.03 64.23
CA ASN A 784 -88.18 3.73 64.63
C ASN A 784 -86.99 3.55 63.66
N ALA A 785 -87.28 3.41 62.35
CA ALA A 785 -86.31 3.74 61.31
C ALA A 785 -86.14 5.27 61.20
N PRO A 786 -84.90 5.81 61.02
CA PRO A 786 -84.64 7.22 60.70
C PRO A 786 -85.04 7.59 59.27
#